data_AF-A0AAD2HFK9-F1
#
_entry.id   AF-A0AAD2HFK9-F1
#
_cell.length_a   1.000
_cell.length_b   1.000
_cell.length_c   1.000
_cell.angle_alpha   90.00
_cell.angle_beta   90.00
_cell.angle_gamma   90.00
#
_symmetry.space_group_name_H-M   'P 1'
#
loop_
_entity.id
_entity.type
_entity.pdbx_description
1 polymer ?
#
loop_
_entity_poly.entity_id
_entity_poly.type
_entity_poly.pdbx_seq_one_letter_code
_entity_poly.pdbx_strand_id
1 'polypeptide(L)'
;MMADQGMRFALHLMFLARRHRQRRTDNMFKLFMAATLLNGELIIFSLLFGWACRDWQTAFNLELKLDVLPEDHPLQETTKVEGLKLRLTHLQSESIFPDAEMLDKGLSVIDAILALDGELDSVSHRRLVALQALGNLAGLLERQQIPFAQISTLVRSMYKCPRVDDEIWIVGLGGCPERIKAYDYFHSVLEKLIQNVPKQPPAVRSKKALRPNSIVRAYTFPILPPLSVQSYNALLHYSLRHRLSPGMGNQLLRHMTVERYEPLAPDSVTTNILLRSATLLRKDEMSTDVLSALVSEQLQFITAPPQKTEIVVDERKWGRKLERVSTARVVIPPLRTDLDVYLITTYISYLVSRRQSQAVKELLFQIIPELDSKKYPTNESHDKAQRKFGREALLSGLQRAIWLGPVFLTCMLNALSKLGHPALADRVWQLAKKAEKCSWLRQHVPEREPWIFGPEVYTVMMDCYGQLSRRQKPWRLTLDPNRRISKRTAGHSVWGSFQYECQKLPDRNGPDVNALLHRFMGHAALQVFLRFMQLPKVHQQVTQLKIWLPPENLPKPDARFFNSALWVFRPRMKAQRTRLHREHLSQVQDAFTRTGVPAQDGGWNPALQQVAEHMVASGYPIPYGLRYLFVGHLENMGDAAPVDRRPGVFAHGRYQPSGNQRFRLPTAKHRGLPLAKRYRASRRNR
;
A
#
# COMPACT_ATOMS: atom_id res chain seq x y z
N MET A 1 11.76 24.21 26.45
CA MET A 1 11.58 25.64 26.15
C MET A 1 10.26 25.80 25.40
N MET A 2 9.22 26.39 26.01
CA MET A 2 8.07 26.87 25.23
C MET A 2 8.46 28.23 24.64
N ALA A 3 8.74 28.30 23.34
CA ALA A 3 9.45 29.44 22.76
C ALA A 3 8.57 30.67 22.49
N ASP A 4 7.24 30.53 22.44
CA ASP A 4 6.37 31.66 22.12
C ASP A 4 5.65 32.25 23.35
N GLN A 5 5.99 33.48 23.72
CA GLN A 5 5.30 34.24 24.77
C GLN A 5 3.82 34.48 24.41
N GLY A 6 3.51 34.66 23.12
CA GLY A 6 2.14 34.87 22.65
C GLY A 6 1.26 33.66 22.92
N MET A 7 1.78 32.46 22.68
CA MET A 7 1.09 31.20 22.94
C MET A 7 0.79 30.99 24.44
N ARG A 8 1.75 31.33 25.31
CA ARG A 8 1.55 31.28 26.77
C ARG A 8 0.50 32.28 27.24
N PHE A 9 0.55 33.51 26.70
CA PHE A 9 -0.43 34.54 27.01
C PHE A 9 -1.83 34.12 26.56
N ALA A 10 -1.98 33.57 25.36
CA ALA A 10 -3.25 33.06 24.85
C ALA A 10 -3.80 31.90 25.71
N LEU A 11 -2.95 30.93 26.11
CA LEU A 11 -3.35 29.89 27.06
C LEU A 11 -3.82 30.49 28.38
N HIS A 12 -3.05 31.42 28.94
CA HIS A 12 -3.40 32.09 30.19
C HIS A 12 -4.73 32.84 30.09
N LEU A 13 -4.95 33.56 28.99
CA LEU A 13 -6.20 34.27 28.72
C LEU A 13 -7.38 33.30 28.63
N MET A 14 -7.22 32.13 27.99
CA MET A 14 -8.26 31.10 27.96
C MET A 14 -8.56 30.51 29.33
N PHE A 15 -7.54 30.32 30.17
CA PHE A 15 -7.72 29.88 31.57
C PHE A 15 -8.44 30.93 32.41
N LEU A 16 -8.07 32.21 32.28
CA LEU A 16 -8.74 33.32 32.95
C LEU A 16 -10.20 33.43 32.49
N ALA A 17 -10.44 33.38 31.18
CA ALA A 17 -11.80 33.39 30.62
C ALA A 17 -12.65 32.27 31.22
N ARG A 18 -12.11 31.05 31.32
CA ARG A 18 -12.78 29.92 31.99
C ARG A 18 -13.06 30.20 33.47
N ARG A 19 -12.06 30.68 34.23
CA ARG A 19 -12.18 30.96 35.67
C ARG A 19 -13.25 32.00 35.95
N HIS A 20 -13.35 33.01 35.09
CA HIS A 20 -14.31 34.11 35.20
C HIS A 20 -15.62 33.86 34.44
N ARG A 21 -15.84 32.63 33.92
CA ARG A 21 -17.04 32.24 33.14
C ARG A 21 -17.33 33.17 31.94
N GLN A 22 -16.28 33.74 31.36
CA GLN A 22 -16.38 34.56 30.15
C GLN A 22 -16.71 33.68 28.95
N ARG A 23 -17.44 34.23 27.96
CA ARG A 23 -17.86 33.50 26.77
C ARG A 23 -16.65 33.13 25.92
N ARG A 24 -16.51 31.83 25.63
CA ARG A 24 -15.53 31.28 24.69
C ARG A 24 -16.29 30.72 23.50
N THR A 25 -15.84 30.99 22.29
CA THR A 25 -16.50 30.45 21.09
C THR A 25 -15.76 29.23 20.56
N ASP A 26 -16.47 28.31 19.93
CA ASP A 26 -15.89 27.17 19.21
C ASP A 26 -14.81 27.62 18.20
N ASN A 27 -15.07 28.73 17.50
CA ASN A 27 -14.12 29.31 16.55
C ASN A 27 -12.81 29.77 17.23
N MET A 28 -12.86 30.34 18.43
CA MET A 28 -11.65 30.69 19.18
C MET A 28 -10.80 29.44 19.49
N PHE A 29 -11.44 28.34 19.91
CA PHE A 29 -10.74 27.07 20.16
C PHE A 29 -10.16 26.47 18.88
N LYS A 30 -10.92 26.46 17.78
CA LYS A 30 -10.46 25.98 16.48
C LYS A 30 -9.28 26.77 15.94
N LEU A 31 -9.37 28.11 15.96
CA LEU A 31 -8.28 29.00 15.57
C LEU A 31 -7.05 28.81 16.44
N PHE A 32 -7.25 28.66 17.76
CA PHE A 32 -6.13 28.48 18.67
C PHE A 32 -5.44 27.14 18.47
N MET A 33 -6.20 26.05 18.38
CA MET A 33 -5.65 24.74 18.03
C MET A 33 -4.96 24.76 16.66
N ALA A 34 -5.50 25.48 15.66
CA ALA A 34 -4.85 25.61 14.35
C ALA A 34 -3.52 26.36 14.45
N ALA A 35 -3.47 27.46 15.21
CA ALA A 35 -2.23 28.20 15.47
C ALA A 35 -1.18 27.32 16.18
N THR A 36 -1.60 26.48 17.14
CA THR A 36 -0.67 25.54 17.81
C THR A 36 -0.05 24.54 16.84
N LEU A 37 -0.83 24.05 15.88
CA LEU A 37 -0.34 23.11 14.86
C LEU A 37 0.62 23.81 13.88
N LEU A 38 0.31 25.03 13.47
CA LEU A 38 1.17 25.84 12.59
C LEU A 38 2.54 26.15 13.25
N ASN A 39 2.54 26.40 14.56
CA ASN A 39 3.76 26.67 15.33
C ASN A 39 4.51 25.40 15.75
N GLY A 40 3.97 24.20 15.50
CA GLY A 40 4.58 22.94 15.92
C GLY A 40 4.45 22.63 17.42
N GLU A 41 3.57 23.33 18.14
CA GLU A 41 3.32 23.17 19.58
C GLU A 41 2.32 22.02 19.85
N LEU A 42 2.70 20.81 19.46
CA LEU A 42 1.79 19.63 19.43
C LEU A 42 1.31 19.19 20.82
N ILE A 43 2.13 19.37 21.85
CA ILE A 43 1.71 19.05 23.22
C ILE A 43 0.56 19.97 23.62
N ILE A 44 0.68 21.28 23.33
CA ILE A 44 -0.38 22.24 23.66
C ILE A 44 -1.64 21.92 22.86
N PHE A 45 -1.52 21.61 21.56
CA PHE A 45 -2.63 21.11 20.74
C PHE A 45 -3.37 19.95 21.42
N SER A 46 -2.64 18.89 21.80
CA SER A 46 -3.24 17.69 22.38
C SER A 46 -3.92 17.95 23.73
N LEU A 47 -3.38 18.87 24.54
CA LEU A 47 -3.94 19.28 25.82
C LEU A 47 -5.22 20.13 25.63
N LEU A 48 -5.22 21.05 24.66
CA LEU A 48 -6.40 21.84 24.31
C LEU A 48 -7.53 20.94 23.78
N PHE A 49 -7.19 19.97 22.95
CA PHE A 49 -8.16 18.98 22.46
C PHE A 49 -8.73 18.13 23.60
N GLY A 50 -7.88 17.66 24.51
CA GLY A 50 -8.31 16.92 25.70
C GLY A 50 -9.18 17.75 26.63
N TRP A 51 -8.89 19.05 26.73
CA TRP A 51 -9.74 19.99 27.47
C TRP A 51 -11.12 20.14 26.79
N ALA A 52 -11.18 20.36 25.48
CA ALA A 52 -12.45 20.40 24.74
C ALA A 52 -13.30 19.13 24.98
N CYS A 53 -12.68 17.95 24.94
CA CYS A 53 -13.36 16.68 25.26
C CYS A 53 -13.90 16.65 26.70
N ARG A 54 -13.13 17.15 27.67
CA ARG A 54 -13.52 17.20 29.08
C ARG A 54 -14.66 18.18 29.35
N ASP A 55 -14.64 19.36 28.71
CA ASP A 55 -15.70 20.36 28.85
C ASP A 55 -17.00 19.82 28.26
N TRP A 56 -16.93 19.21 27.07
CA TRP A 56 -18.07 18.52 26.45
C TRP A 56 -18.60 17.37 27.35
N GLN A 57 -17.71 16.54 27.89
CA GLN A 57 -18.07 15.47 28.83
C GLN A 57 -18.76 16.03 30.09
N THR A 58 -18.33 17.19 30.57
CA THR A 58 -18.94 17.84 31.73
C THR A 58 -20.33 18.33 31.40
N ALA A 59 -20.54 18.94 30.23
CA ALA A 59 -21.84 19.38 29.75
C ALA A 59 -22.81 18.20 29.60
N PHE A 60 -22.39 17.14 28.91
CA PHE A 60 -23.20 15.93 28.71
C PHE A 60 -23.61 15.26 30.03
N ASN A 61 -22.69 15.14 30.98
CA ASN A 61 -23.02 14.59 32.29
C ASN A 61 -23.96 15.47 33.12
N LEU A 62 -23.92 16.80 32.93
CA LEU A 62 -24.84 17.72 33.60
C LEU A 62 -26.24 17.63 33.01
N GLU A 63 -26.35 17.53 31.69
CA GLU A 63 -27.60 17.31 30.98
C GLU A 63 -28.28 16.01 31.44
N LEU A 64 -27.54 14.90 31.44
CA LEU A 64 -28.04 13.62 31.96
C LEU A 64 -28.47 13.70 33.43
N LYS A 65 -27.76 14.45 34.27
CA LYS A 65 -28.16 14.63 35.68
C LYS A 65 -29.46 15.41 35.81
N LEU A 66 -29.65 16.43 34.97
CA LEU A 66 -30.84 17.26 34.96
C LEU A 66 -32.07 16.49 34.45
N ASP A 67 -31.90 15.61 33.45
CA ASP A 67 -32.99 14.80 32.90
C ASP A 67 -33.55 13.74 33.86
N VAL A 68 -32.74 13.34 34.85
CA VAL A 68 -33.06 12.28 35.81
C VAL A 68 -33.75 12.83 37.07
N LEU A 69 -33.61 14.12 37.36
CA LEU A 69 -34.22 14.73 38.53
C LEU A 69 -35.75 14.82 38.34
N PRO A 70 -36.57 14.17 39.20
CA PRO A 70 -38.03 14.33 39.15
C PRO A 70 -38.45 15.78 39.38
N GLU A 71 -39.52 16.21 38.71
CA GLU A 71 -40.00 17.59 38.75
C GLU A 71 -40.51 18.01 40.15
N ASP A 72 -40.85 17.04 41.02
CA ASP A 72 -41.50 17.26 42.32
C ASP A 72 -40.53 17.34 43.52
N HIS A 73 -39.25 17.66 43.31
CA HIS A 73 -38.29 17.73 44.41
C HIS A 73 -38.53 18.92 45.38
N PRO A 74 -38.32 18.74 46.71
CA PRO A 74 -38.60 19.75 47.72
C PRO A 74 -37.79 21.05 47.53
N LEU A 75 -38.35 22.18 48.01
CA LEU A 75 -37.86 23.56 47.86
C LEU A 75 -36.38 23.82 48.22
N GLN A 76 -35.69 22.92 48.93
CA GLN A 76 -34.25 23.07 49.22
C GLN A 76 -33.34 22.54 48.10
N GLU A 77 -33.84 21.64 47.23
CA GLU A 77 -33.06 21.14 46.09
C GLU A 77 -33.15 22.05 44.86
N THR A 78 -34.15 22.95 44.80
CA THR A 78 -34.34 23.90 43.69
C THR A 78 -33.11 24.78 43.46
N THR A 79 -32.49 25.32 44.51
CA THR A 79 -31.27 26.16 44.39
C THR A 79 -30.07 25.41 43.80
N LYS A 80 -29.90 24.12 44.14
CA LYS A 80 -28.85 23.26 43.56
C LYS A 80 -29.15 22.96 42.09
N VAL A 81 -30.41 22.66 41.76
CA VAL A 81 -30.86 22.41 40.38
C VAL A 81 -30.65 23.65 39.51
N GLU A 82 -31.01 24.83 40.00
CA GLU A 82 -30.77 26.10 39.31
C GLU A 82 -29.27 26.34 39.07
N GLY A 83 -28.41 26.06 40.07
CA GLY A 83 -26.97 26.15 39.92
C GLY A 83 -26.41 25.21 38.84
N LEU A 84 -26.95 23.99 38.73
CA LEU A 84 -26.59 23.03 37.69
C LEU A 84 -27.10 23.46 36.31
N LYS A 85 -28.34 23.96 36.22
CA LYS A 85 -28.92 24.52 34.99
C LYS A 85 -28.10 25.70 34.49
N LEU A 86 -27.75 26.64 35.35
CA LEU A 86 -26.93 27.81 35.00
C LEU A 86 -25.52 27.40 34.54
N ARG A 87 -24.96 26.35 35.14
CA ARG A 87 -23.68 25.78 34.68
C ARG A 87 -23.81 25.08 33.33
N LEU A 88 -24.90 24.35 33.09
CA LEU A 88 -25.15 23.69 31.81
C LEU A 88 -25.37 24.73 30.70
N THR A 89 -26.20 25.75 30.94
CA THR A 89 -26.42 26.83 29.96
C THR A 89 -25.15 27.58 29.66
N HIS A 90 -24.28 27.81 30.66
CA HIS A 90 -22.95 28.38 30.44
C HIS A 90 -22.10 27.49 29.50
N LEU A 91 -21.98 26.19 29.78
CA LEU A 91 -21.20 25.27 28.94
C LEU A 91 -21.79 25.10 27.53
N GLN A 92 -23.12 25.05 27.41
CA GLN A 92 -23.81 25.00 26.12
C GLN A 92 -23.61 26.28 25.32
N SER A 93 -23.59 27.45 25.99
CA SER A 93 -23.35 28.75 25.34
C SER A 93 -21.93 28.89 24.78
N GLU A 94 -20.97 28.13 25.31
CA GLU A 94 -19.60 28.07 24.80
C GLU A 94 -19.48 27.12 23.60
N SER A 95 -20.42 26.18 23.44
CA SER A 95 -20.55 25.23 22.32
C SER A 95 -19.23 24.60 21.84
N ILE A 96 -18.32 24.29 22.76
CA ILE A 96 -17.00 23.72 22.40
C ILE A 96 -17.21 22.26 22.05
N PHE A 97 -17.29 21.95 20.76
CA PHE A 97 -17.42 20.58 20.29
C PHE A 97 -16.07 20.10 19.76
N PRO A 98 -15.46 19.05 20.36
CA PRO A 98 -14.22 18.51 19.82
C PRO A 98 -14.49 17.87 18.46
N ASP A 99 -13.91 18.47 17.44
CA ASP A 99 -14.12 18.10 16.05
C ASP A 99 -13.17 16.97 15.63
N ALA A 100 -13.72 15.92 15.01
CA ALA A 100 -12.93 14.82 14.44
C ALA A 100 -11.99 15.32 13.33
N GLU A 101 -12.40 16.32 12.55
CA GLU A 101 -11.54 16.90 11.50
C GLU A 101 -10.31 17.58 12.12
N MET A 102 -10.47 18.22 13.28
CA MET A 102 -9.36 18.86 13.97
C MET A 102 -8.38 17.85 14.58
N LEU A 103 -8.91 16.75 15.12
CA LEU A 103 -8.08 15.62 15.55
C LEU A 103 -7.29 15.04 14.36
N ASP A 104 -7.94 14.85 13.21
CA ASP A 104 -7.30 14.32 12.00
C ASP A 104 -6.18 15.23 11.49
N LYS A 105 -6.39 16.55 11.50
CA LYS A 105 -5.33 17.54 11.18
C LYS A 105 -4.14 17.42 12.13
N GLY A 106 -4.37 17.37 13.43
CA GLY A 106 -3.30 17.23 14.41
C GLY A 106 -2.53 15.92 14.28
N LEU A 107 -3.25 14.80 14.08
CA LEU A 107 -2.65 13.50 13.84
C LEU A 107 -1.85 13.45 12.54
N SER A 108 -2.27 14.16 11.49
CA SER A 108 -1.51 14.23 10.24
C SER A 108 -0.13 14.87 10.42
N VAL A 109 -0.03 15.91 11.27
CA VAL A 109 1.23 16.57 11.61
C VAL A 109 2.09 15.67 12.50
N ILE A 110 1.49 14.99 13.48
CA ILE A 110 2.16 13.99 14.32
C ILE A 110 2.73 12.85 13.45
N ASP A 111 1.91 12.24 12.58
CA ASP A 111 2.30 11.17 11.66
C ASP A 111 3.44 11.63 10.73
N ALA A 112 3.39 12.87 10.23
CA ALA A 112 4.44 13.43 9.38
C ALA A 112 5.78 13.53 10.14
N ILE A 113 5.78 13.99 11.39
CA ILE A 113 6.98 14.09 12.22
C ILE A 113 7.51 12.71 12.62
N LEU A 114 6.62 11.78 13.00
CA LEU A 114 7.01 10.40 13.33
C LEU A 114 7.53 9.63 12.11
N ALA A 115 7.14 10.03 10.90
CA ALA A 115 7.65 9.48 9.65
C ALA A 115 9.00 10.07 9.20
N LEU A 116 9.50 11.15 9.84
CA LEU A 116 10.83 11.69 9.57
C LEU A 116 11.89 10.78 10.20
N ASP A 117 12.69 10.13 9.35
CA ASP A 117 13.89 9.41 9.75
C ASP A 117 15.03 10.42 9.98
N GLY A 118 15.67 10.39 11.15
CA GLY A 118 16.83 11.23 11.41
C GLY A 118 17.62 10.77 12.64
N GLU A 119 18.91 10.49 12.42
CA GLU A 119 19.95 10.39 13.45
C GLU A 119 20.36 11.77 14.00
N LEU A 120 19.87 12.86 13.41
CA LEU A 120 20.13 14.23 13.86
C LEU A 120 19.43 14.50 15.19
N ASP A 121 20.17 15.04 16.16
CA ASP A 121 19.67 15.36 17.51
C ASP A 121 18.41 16.25 17.51
N SER A 122 18.29 17.16 16.54
CA SER A 122 17.12 18.03 16.38
C SER A 122 15.83 17.28 16.02
N VAL A 123 15.95 16.15 15.31
CA VAL A 123 14.82 15.28 14.95
C VAL A 123 14.34 14.49 16.17
N SER A 124 15.25 14.14 17.09
CA SER A 124 14.91 13.43 18.33
C SER A 124 13.93 14.25 19.18
N HIS A 125 14.19 15.54 19.37
CA HIS A 125 13.32 16.39 20.19
C HIS A 125 11.91 16.52 19.59
N ARG A 126 11.79 16.79 18.28
CA ARG A 126 10.49 16.89 17.60
C ARG A 126 9.70 15.59 17.69
N ARG A 127 10.39 14.45 17.58
CA ARG A 127 9.80 13.13 17.75
C ARG A 127 9.24 12.93 19.15
N LEU A 128 10.00 13.26 20.20
CA LEU A 128 9.53 13.18 21.59
C LEU A 128 8.29 14.04 21.82
N VAL A 129 8.26 15.26 21.27
CA VAL A 129 7.09 16.15 21.34
C VAL A 129 5.86 15.52 20.65
N ALA A 130 6.05 14.93 19.46
CA ALA A 130 4.99 14.24 18.74
C ALA A 130 4.49 12.98 19.47
N LEU A 131 5.40 12.19 20.07
CA LEU A 131 5.06 11.03 20.88
C LEU A 131 4.28 11.43 22.14
N GLN A 132 4.70 12.50 22.82
CA GLN A 132 4.00 13.01 24.00
C GLN A 132 2.58 13.50 23.64
N ALA A 133 2.44 14.22 22.52
CA ALA A 133 1.14 14.66 22.02
C ALA A 133 0.22 13.46 21.70
N LEU A 134 0.76 12.43 21.03
CA LEU A 134 0.04 11.19 20.77
C LEU A 134 -0.30 10.44 22.07
N GLY A 135 0.59 10.48 23.07
CA GLY A 135 0.39 10.02 24.45
C GLY A 135 -0.85 10.60 25.11
N ASN A 136 -0.96 11.93 25.04
CA ASN A 136 -2.11 12.66 25.59
C ASN A 136 -3.42 12.24 24.91
N LEU A 137 -3.42 12.15 23.57
CA LEU A 137 -4.61 11.74 22.79
C LEU A 137 -4.98 10.27 23.05
N ALA A 138 -3.99 9.38 23.15
CA ALA A 138 -4.20 7.99 23.53
C ALA A 138 -4.79 7.86 24.94
N GLY A 139 -4.39 8.72 25.89
CA GLY A 139 -4.98 8.77 27.22
C GLY A 139 -6.46 9.16 27.22
N LEU A 140 -6.90 10.01 26.29
CA LEU A 140 -8.33 10.31 26.10
C LEU A 140 -9.10 9.08 25.62
N LEU A 141 -8.49 8.30 24.72
CA LEU A 141 -9.08 7.08 24.19
C LEU A 141 -9.15 5.98 25.25
N GLU A 142 -8.08 5.78 26.04
CA GLU A 142 -8.04 4.82 27.14
C GLU A 142 -9.16 5.06 28.15
N ARG A 143 -9.42 6.33 28.46
CA ARG A 143 -10.50 6.76 29.36
C ARG A 143 -11.86 6.88 28.68
N GLN A 144 -11.96 6.54 27.39
CA GLN A 144 -13.19 6.63 26.60
C GLN A 144 -13.85 8.03 26.64
N GLN A 145 -13.03 9.09 26.58
CA GLN A 145 -13.45 10.50 26.68
C GLN A 145 -13.69 11.18 25.31
N ILE A 146 -13.43 10.48 24.20
CA ILE A 146 -13.62 11.02 22.85
C ILE A 146 -15.10 10.90 22.48
N PRO A 147 -15.78 11.99 22.07
CA PRO A 147 -17.24 11.99 21.94
C PRO A 147 -17.76 11.63 20.54
N PHE A 148 -16.94 11.02 19.70
CA PHE A 148 -17.31 10.63 18.35
C PHE A 148 -16.79 9.23 18.00
N ALA A 149 -17.51 8.57 17.09
CA ALA A 149 -17.27 7.16 16.72
C ALA A 149 -16.08 6.96 15.78
N GLN A 150 -15.69 8.02 15.07
CA GLN A 150 -14.65 8.02 14.05
C GLN A 150 -13.27 8.28 14.68
N ILE A 151 -12.64 7.22 15.18
CA ILE A 151 -11.30 7.23 15.80
C ILE A 151 -10.26 6.51 14.93
N SER A 152 -10.61 6.19 13.67
CA SER A 152 -9.78 5.36 12.79
C SER A 152 -8.37 5.92 12.54
N THR A 153 -8.23 7.24 12.46
CA THR A 153 -6.97 7.97 12.30
C THR A 153 -6.11 7.91 13.55
N LEU A 154 -6.70 8.09 14.73
CA LEU A 154 -6.01 7.95 16.01
C LEU A 154 -5.47 6.53 16.19
N VAL A 155 -6.30 5.51 15.94
CA VAL A 155 -5.90 4.10 15.98
C VAL A 155 -4.73 3.84 15.02
N ARG A 156 -4.80 4.37 13.79
CA ARG A 156 -3.71 4.26 12.81
C ARG A 156 -2.43 4.91 13.26
N SER A 157 -2.50 6.11 13.82
CA SER A 157 -1.33 6.85 14.29
C SER A 157 -0.63 6.08 15.42
N MET A 158 -1.42 5.54 16.36
CA MET A 158 -0.93 4.73 17.47
C MET A 158 -0.19 3.46 17.02
N TYR A 159 -0.76 2.65 16.10
CA TYR A 159 -0.07 1.43 15.65
C TYR A 159 1.03 1.67 14.60
N LYS A 160 1.05 2.84 13.94
CA LYS A 160 2.14 3.25 13.06
C LYS A 160 3.34 3.80 13.83
N CYS A 161 3.18 4.09 15.11
CA CYS A 161 4.25 4.60 15.96
C CYS A 161 5.52 3.74 15.76
N PRO A 162 6.67 4.37 15.45
CA PRO A 162 7.90 3.63 15.30
C PRO A 162 8.24 2.92 16.62
N ARG A 163 8.88 1.76 16.51
CA ARG A 163 9.35 1.01 17.68
C ARG A 163 10.62 1.67 18.22
N VAL A 164 10.43 2.66 19.08
CA VAL A 164 11.48 3.40 19.77
C VAL A 164 11.39 3.15 21.29
N ASP A 165 12.53 3.24 21.96
CA ASP A 165 12.62 3.16 23.43
C ASP A 165 12.32 4.50 24.13
N ASP A 166 11.83 5.49 23.38
CA ASP A 166 11.44 6.80 23.89
C ASP A 166 10.28 6.67 24.90
N GLU A 167 10.42 7.36 26.02
CA GLU A 167 9.42 7.41 27.08
C GLU A 167 8.57 8.67 26.99
N ILE A 168 7.30 8.54 27.35
CA ILE A 168 6.34 9.64 27.45
C ILE A 168 5.76 9.68 28.85
N TRP A 169 5.32 10.87 29.25
CA TRP A 169 4.58 11.08 30.48
C TRP A 169 3.10 10.77 30.25
N ILE A 170 2.53 9.93 31.10
CA ILE A 170 1.10 9.67 31.14
C ILE A 170 0.57 9.99 32.52
N VAL A 171 -0.74 10.24 32.62
CA VAL A 171 -1.41 10.37 33.92
C VAL A 171 -2.02 9.01 34.22
N GLY A 172 -1.41 8.27 35.16
CA GLY A 172 -1.82 6.94 35.57
C GLY A 172 -3.23 6.91 36.17
N LEU A 173 -3.75 5.71 36.43
CA LEU A 173 -5.10 5.52 37.01
C LEU A 173 -5.26 6.21 38.38
N GLY A 174 -4.18 6.34 39.14
CA GLY A 174 -4.14 7.07 40.42
C GLY A 174 -4.00 8.60 40.28
N GLY A 175 -4.05 9.15 39.06
CA GLY A 175 -3.82 10.57 38.80
C GLY A 175 -2.36 11.01 38.92
N CYS A 176 -1.45 10.10 39.28
CA CYS A 176 -0.03 10.38 39.37
C CYS A 176 0.64 10.33 37.98
N PRO A 177 1.59 11.25 37.70
CA PRO A 177 2.35 11.21 36.46
C PRO A 177 3.33 10.03 36.47
N GLU A 178 3.32 9.24 35.41
CA GLU A 178 4.21 8.07 35.22
C GLU A 178 4.91 8.16 33.87
N ARG A 179 6.15 7.67 33.80
CA ARG A 179 6.90 7.55 32.54
C ARG A 179 6.79 6.13 32.01
N ILE A 180 6.32 5.99 30.78
CA ILE A 180 6.16 4.69 30.11
C ILE A 180 6.71 4.79 28.69
N LYS A 181 7.29 3.70 28.19
CA LYS A 181 7.68 3.58 26.77
C LYS A 181 6.48 3.83 25.87
N ALA A 182 6.62 4.79 24.95
CA ALA A 182 5.51 5.25 24.12
C ALA A 182 4.87 4.12 23.31
N TYR A 183 5.71 3.30 22.66
CA TYR A 183 5.27 2.17 21.86
C TYR A 183 4.41 1.18 22.66
N ASP A 184 4.90 0.75 23.83
CA ASP A 184 4.21 -0.22 24.69
C ASP A 184 2.89 0.36 25.22
N TYR A 185 2.89 1.63 25.61
CA TYR A 185 1.68 2.32 26.05
C TYR A 185 0.62 2.35 24.93
N PHE A 186 0.96 2.80 23.72
CA PHE A 186 -0.01 2.87 22.62
C PHE A 186 -0.62 1.50 22.30
N HIS A 187 0.20 0.46 22.27
CA HIS A 187 -0.29 -0.90 22.02
C HIS A 187 -1.19 -1.41 23.14
N SER A 188 -0.87 -1.10 24.39
CA SER A 188 -1.71 -1.46 25.54
C SER A 188 -3.08 -0.77 25.50
N VAL A 189 -3.14 0.50 25.10
CA VAL A 189 -4.40 1.25 24.95
C VAL A 189 -5.26 0.63 23.86
N LEU A 190 -4.68 0.27 22.71
CA LEU A 190 -5.42 -0.40 21.64
C LEU A 190 -5.93 -1.79 22.05
N GLU A 191 -5.16 -2.56 22.81
CA GLU A 191 -5.62 -3.84 23.37
C GLU A 191 -6.78 -3.67 24.34
N LYS A 192 -6.69 -2.74 25.28
CA LYS A 192 -7.77 -2.41 26.22
C LYS A 192 -9.03 -1.97 25.50
N LEU A 193 -8.90 -1.17 24.43
CA LEU A 193 -10.02 -0.76 23.59
C LEU A 193 -10.69 -1.95 22.91
N ILE A 194 -9.92 -2.91 22.38
CA ILE A 194 -10.48 -4.12 21.75
C ILE A 194 -11.20 -5.01 22.78
N GLN A 195 -10.68 -5.09 24.00
CA GLN A 195 -11.31 -5.84 25.09
C GLN A 195 -12.62 -5.18 25.56
N ASN A 196 -12.68 -3.84 25.53
CA ASN A 196 -13.78 -3.05 26.08
C ASN A 196 -14.39 -2.11 25.03
N VAL A 197 -14.81 -2.65 23.88
CA VAL A 197 -15.46 -1.85 22.82
C VAL A 197 -16.84 -1.39 23.30
N PRO A 198 -17.23 -0.12 23.06
CA PRO A 198 -18.57 0.36 23.39
C PRO A 198 -19.67 -0.36 22.61
N LYS A 199 -20.59 -1.02 23.32
CA LYS A 199 -21.72 -1.77 22.74
C LYS A 199 -22.91 -0.89 22.35
N GLN A 200 -23.21 0.09 23.20
CA GLN A 200 -24.40 0.94 23.12
C GLN A 200 -23.97 2.40 23.01
N PRO A 201 -24.78 3.26 22.37
CA PRO A 201 -24.61 4.70 22.51
C PRO A 201 -24.58 5.06 24.00
N PRO A 202 -23.83 6.08 24.42
CA PRO A 202 -23.90 6.59 25.78
C PRO A 202 -25.36 6.94 26.04
N ALA A 203 -26.04 6.05 26.77
CA ALA A 203 -27.49 6.08 26.82
C ALA A 203 -27.93 7.37 27.51
N VAL A 204 -28.84 8.10 26.88
CA VAL A 204 -29.89 8.80 27.64
C VAL A 204 -30.66 7.68 28.33
N ARG A 205 -30.15 7.21 29.49
CA ARG A 205 -30.72 6.06 30.18
C ARG A 205 -32.19 6.37 30.38
N SER A 206 -33.05 5.54 29.80
CA SER A 206 -34.49 5.56 30.04
C SER A 206 -34.73 5.81 31.54
N LYS A 207 -35.53 6.84 31.85
CA LYS A 207 -35.79 7.37 33.21
C LYS A 207 -36.10 6.29 34.26
N LYS A 208 -36.47 5.07 33.83
CA LYS A 208 -36.85 3.93 34.67
C LYS A 208 -35.70 3.16 35.33
N ALA A 209 -34.42 3.34 34.95
CA ALA A 209 -33.32 2.48 35.43
C ALA A 209 -32.40 3.08 36.51
N LEU A 210 -32.55 4.35 36.89
CA LEU A 210 -31.72 4.96 37.92
C LEU A 210 -32.30 4.71 39.32
N ARG A 211 -31.70 3.76 40.04
CA ARG A 211 -31.92 3.65 41.49
C ARG A 211 -31.24 4.84 42.19
N PRO A 212 -31.96 5.62 43.01
CA PRO A 212 -31.47 6.87 43.62
C PRO A 212 -30.22 6.71 44.49
N ASN A 213 -29.97 5.52 45.04
CA ASN A 213 -28.81 5.27 45.90
C ASN A 213 -27.49 5.05 45.14
N SER A 214 -27.49 5.05 43.80
CA SER A 214 -26.25 4.90 43.00
C SER A 214 -25.60 6.23 42.59
N ILE A 215 -26.22 7.37 42.94
CA ILE A 215 -25.87 8.72 42.47
C ILE A 215 -24.55 9.24 43.09
N VAL A 216 -24.13 8.71 44.24
CA VAL A 216 -23.01 9.26 45.02
C VAL A 216 -21.63 8.80 44.51
N ARG A 217 -21.56 7.73 43.73
CA ARG A 217 -20.32 7.34 43.03
C ARG A 217 -20.34 7.90 41.60
N ALA A 218 -20.25 9.23 41.51
CA ALA A 218 -20.12 9.98 40.27
C ALA A 218 -18.76 9.74 39.57
N TYR A 219 -18.48 8.47 39.24
CA TYR A 219 -17.44 8.13 38.29
C TYR A 219 -17.90 8.62 36.92
N THR A 220 -17.02 9.38 36.26
CA THR A 220 -17.17 9.84 34.89
C THR A 220 -17.62 8.67 34.00
N PHE A 221 -18.85 8.71 33.49
CA PHE A 221 -19.32 7.71 32.55
C PHE A 221 -18.44 7.76 31.30
N PRO A 222 -18.04 6.60 30.74
CA PRO A 222 -17.41 6.56 29.43
C PRO A 222 -18.40 7.12 28.40
N ILE A 223 -17.91 8.00 27.51
CA ILE A 223 -18.77 8.66 26.51
C ILE A 223 -18.40 8.29 25.08
N LEU A 224 -17.37 7.46 24.89
CA LEU A 224 -17.03 6.95 23.57
C LEU A 224 -18.25 6.25 22.95
N PRO A 225 -18.83 6.78 21.87
CA PRO A 225 -19.96 6.14 21.22
C PRO A 225 -19.53 4.84 20.50
N PRO A 226 -20.49 3.99 20.10
CA PRO A 226 -20.22 2.82 19.29
C PRO A 226 -19.38 3.17 18.07
N LEU A 227 -18.29 2.43 17.89
CA LEU A 227 -17.28 2.73 16.88
C LEU A 227 -17.85 2.70 15.45
N SER A 228 -17.35 3.57 14.57
CA SER A 228 -17.73 3.55 13.15
C SER A 228 -17.10 2.35 12.41
N VAL A 229 -17.64 2.01 11.22
CA VAL A 229 -17.07 0.95 10.35
C VAL A 229 -15.58 1.21 10.08
N GLN A 230 -15.18 2.46 9.85
CA GLN A 230 -13.79 2.84 9.62
C GLN A 230 -12.90 2.59 10.85
N SER A 231 -13.42 2.81 12.06
CA SER A 231 -12.72 2.54 13.32
C SER A 231 -12.55 1.04 13.56
N TYR A 232 -13.59 0.22 13.29
CA TYR A 232 -13.46 -1.24 13.27
C TYR A 232 -12.42 -1.71 12.25
N ASN A 233 -12.45 -1.18 11.03
CA ASN A 233 -11.46 -1.50 10.00
C ASN A 233 -10.03 -1.19 10.44
N ALA A 234 -9.80 -0.07 11.13
CA ALA A 234 -8.49 0.25 11.69
C ALA A 234 -8.06 -0.74 12.79
N LEU A 235 -8.97 -1.12 13.69
CA LEU A 235 -8.71 -2.08 14.77
C LEU A 235 -8.53 -3.51 14.24
N LEU A 236 -9.29 -3.93 13.23
CA LEU A 236 -9.13 -5.22 12.56
C LEU A 236 -7.78 -5.29 11.85
N HIS A 237 -7.40 -4.24 11.13
CA HIS A 237 -6.08 -4.17 10.51
C HIS A 237 -4.97 -4.24 11.56
N TYR A 238 -5.10 -3.52 12.69
CA TYR A 238 -4.17 -3.61 13.81
C TYR A 238 -4.09 -5.05 14.37
N SER A 239 -5.22 -5.64 14.73
CA SER A 239 -5.32 -6.96 15.35
C SER A 239 -4.74 -8.05 14.46
N LEU A 240 -5.12 -8.07 13.18
CA LEU A 240 -4.80 -9.14 12.27
C LEU A 240 -3.43 -8.99 11.60
N ARG A 241 -2.97 -7.75 11.37
CA ARG A 241 -1.71 -7.49 10.66
C ARG A 241 -0.56 -7.15 11.59
N HIS A 242 -0.80 -6.31 12.58
CA HIS A 242 0.25 -5.86 13.50
C HIS A 242 0.41 -6.87 14.64
N ARG A 243 -0.69 -7.31 15.26
CA ARG A 243 -0.66 -8.29 16.36
C ARG A 243 -0.69 -9.74 15.90
N LEU A 244 -1.02 -9.98 14.63
CA LEU A 244 -1.20 -11.32 14.06
C LEU A 244 -2.14 -12.19 14.90
N SER A 245 -3.14 -11.56 15.57
CA SER A 245 -4.05 -12.20 16.50
C SER A 245 -5.43 -12.38 15.87
N PRO A 246 -5.74 -13.57 15.32
CA PRO A 246 -7.07 -13.86 14.78
C PRO A 246 -8.15 -13.86 15.86
N GLY A 247 -7.81 -14.17 17.13
CA GLY A 247 -8.75 -14.10 18.25
C GLY A 247 -9.29 -12.69 18.47
N MET A 248 -8.41 -11.69 18.50
CA MET A 248 -8.81 -10.28 18.60
C MET A 248 -9.61 -9.82 17.37
N GLY A 249 -9.23 -10.27 16.18
CA GLY A 249 -9.98 -10.00 14.95
C GLY A 249 -11.41 -10.57 14.99
N ASN A 250 -11.58 -11.82 15.43
CA ASN A 250 -12.88 -12.48 15.55
C ASN A 250 -13.75 -11.82 16.63
N GLN A 251 -13.15 -11.42 17.76
CA GLN A 251 -13.84 -10.66 18.80
C GLN A 251 -14.41 -9.35 18.25
N LEU A 252 -13.59 -8.58 17.49
CA LEU A 252 -14.03 -7.34 16.87
C LEU A 252 -15.12 -7.55 15.83
N LEU A 253 -15.01 -8.58 14.98
CA LEU A 253 -16.04 -8.91 14.00
C LEU A 253 -17.35 -9.28 14.67
N ARG A 254 -17.33 -10.21 15.65
CA ARG A 254 -18.51 -10.59 16.42
C ARG A 254 -19.14 -9.38 17.11
N HIS A 255 -18.32 -8.51 17.67
CA HIS A 255 -18.82 -7.29 18.29
C HIS A 255 -19.49 -6.37 17.26
N MET A 256 -18.85 -6.16 16.10
CA MET A 256 -19.38 -5.34 15.00
C MET A 256 -20.70 -5.87 14.45
N THR A 257 -20.83 -7.19 14.24
CA THR A 257 -21.95 -7.81 13.52
C THR A 257 -23.04 -8.40 14.42
N VAL A 258 -22.78 -8.63 15.71
CA VAL A 258 -23.72 -9.30 16.62
C VAL A 258 -23.93 -8.55 17.94
N GLU A 259 -22.86 -8.14 18.64
CA GLU A 259 -23.01 -7.63 20.02
C GLU A 259 -23.33 -6.13 20.11
N ARG A 260 -23.00 -5.37 19.07
CA ARG A 260 -23.32 -3.94 18.98
C ARG A 260 -24.84 -3.77 18.94
N TYR A 261 -25.36 -2.74 19.64
CA TYR A 261 -26.80 -2.40 19.68
C TYR A 261 -27.42 -2.28 18.28
N GLU A 262 -26.64 -1.73 17.35
CA GLU A 262 -27.02 -1.56 15.97
C GLU A 262 -25.96 -2.27 15.10
N PRO A 263 -26.14 -3.57 14.81
CA PRO A 263 -25.16 -4.36 14.08
C PRO A 263 -24.75 -3.70 12.76
N LEU A 264 -23.45 -3.70 12.48
CA LEU A 264 -22.91 -3.18 11.23
C LEU A 264 -22.55 -4.33 10.30
N ALA A 265 -22.95 -4.23 9.03
CA ALA A 265 -22.48 -5.12 7.99
C ALA A 265 -21.01 -4.82 7.62
N PRO A 266 -20.17 -5.84 7.38
CA PRO A 266 -18.83 -5.66 6.83
C PRO A 266 -18.88 -4.96 5.46
N ASP A 267 -18.09 -3.90 5.28
CA ASP A 267 -17.94 -3.23 3.99
C ASP A 267 -16.85 -3.90 3.11
N SER A 268 -16.71 -3.46 1.86
CA SER A 268 -15.67 -3.97 0.94
C SER A 268 -14.25 -3.81 1.51
N VAL A 269 -14.01 -2.76 2.30
CA VAL A 269 -12.74 -2.52 2.99
C VAL A 269 -12.50 -3.55 4.10
N THR A 270 -13.52 -3.85 4.89
CA THR A 270 -13.50 -4.88 5.95
C THR A 270 -13.10 -6.22 5.33
N THR A 271 -13.81 -6.62 4.28
CA THR A 271 -13.55 -7.87 3.57
C THR A 271 -12.14 -7.90 2.98
N ASN A 272 -11.68 -6.81 2.38
CA ASN A 272 -10.31 -6.69 1.88
C ASN A 272 -9.27 -6.88 2.99
N ILE A 273 -9.50 -6.31 4.18
CA ILE A 273 -8.63 -6.48 5.35
C ILE A 273 -8.61 -7.94 5.78
N LEU A 274 -9.78 -8.58 5.90
CA LEU A 274 -9.90 -9.97 6.34
C LEU A 274 -9.23 -10.92 5.35
N LEU A 275 -9.48 -10.78 4.05
CA LEU A 275 -8.91 -11.67 3.04
C LEU A 275 -7.38 -11.52 2.95
N ARG A 276 -6.86 -10.28 3.00
CA ARG A 276 -5.39 -10.04 3.08
C ARG A 276 -4.82 -10.64 4.35
N SER A 277 -5.49 -10.48 5.48
CA SER A 277 -5.03 -11.01 6.75
C SER A 277 -5.08 -12.53 6.81
N ALA A 278 -6.10 -13.16 6.23
CA ALA A 278 -6.19 -14.62 6.11
C ALA A 278 -5.02 -15.18 5.29
N THR A 279 -4.64 -14.52 4.18
CA THR A 279 -3.44 -14.91 3.43
C THR A 279 -2.15 -14.71 4.22
N LEU A 280 -2.10 -13.67 5.06
CA LEU A 280 -0.97 -13.36 5.92
C LEU A 280 -0.81 -14.43 7.01
N LEU A 281 -1.90 -14.77 7.69
CA LEU A 281 -1.94 -15.72 8.79
C LEU A 281 -1.93 -17.17 8.33
N ARG A 282 -2.13 -17.43 7.02
CA ARG A 282 -2.32 -18.76 6.43
C ARG A 282 -3.45 -19.53 7.10
N LYS A 283 -4.54 -18.81 7.42
CA LYS A 283 -5.75 -19.38 8.03
C LYS A 283 -6.83 -19.53 6.97
N ASP A 284 -7.01 -20.78 6.57
CA ASP A 284 -7.85 -21.14 5.43
C ASP A 284 -9.33 -20.95 5.72
N GLU A 285 -9.76 -21.32 6.92
CA GLU A 285 -11.13 -21.14 7.43
C GLU A 285 -11.58 -19.68 7.35
N MET A 286 -10.76 -18.75 7.86
CA MET A 286 -11.05 -17.32 7.79
C MET A 286 -11.23 -16.84 6.34
N SER A 287 -10.46 -17.37 5.39
CA SER A 287 -10.64 -17.02 3.98
C SER A 287 -11.90 -17.63 3.37
N THR A 288 -12.27 -18.86 3.74
CA THR A 288 -13.49 -19.51 3.23
C THR A 288 -14.74 -18.85 3.77
N ASP A 289 -14.74 -18.46 5.05
CA ASP A 289 -15.87 -17.76 5.67
C ASP A 289 -16.11 -16.41 4.99
N VAL A 290 -15.05 -15.63 4.83
CA VAL A 290 -15.12 -14.33 4.13
C VAL A 290 -15.56 -14.50 2.67
N LEU A 291 -15.04 -15.50 1.97
CA LEU A 291 -15.43 -15.76 0.58
C LEU A 291 -16.87 -16.26 0.48
N SER A 292 -17.36 -17.08 1.41
CA SER A 292 -18.76 -17.52 1.40
C SER A 292 -19.73 -16.34 1.57
N ALA A 293 -19.42 -15.41 2.48
CA ALA A 293 -20.18 -14.18 2.68
C ALA A 293 -20.10 -13.23 1.47
N LEU A 294 -18.99 -13.21 0.75
CA LEU A 294 -18.85 -12.43 -0.49
C LEU A 294 -19.52 -13.07 -1.70
N VAL A 295 -19.48 -14.40 -1.80
CA VAL A 295 -20.06 -15.15 -2.92
C VAL A 295 -21.57 -14.98 -2.92
N SER A 296 -22.22 -14.84 -1.76
CA SER A 296 -23.65 -14.54 -1.71
C SER A 296 -24.05 -13.18 -2.30
N GLU A 297 -23.16 -12.16 -2.28
CA GLU A 297 -23.56 -10.78 -2.62
C GLU A 297 -22.81 -10.17 -3.81
N GLN A 298 -21.49 -10.38 -3.93
CA GLN A 298 -20.64 -9.65 -4.89
C GLN A 298 -19.88 -10.57 -5.85
N LEU A 299 -19.44 -11.75 -5.40
CA LEU A 299 -18.68 -12.68 -6.22
C LEU A 299 -19.55 -13.66 -7.02
N GLN A 300 -20.86 -13.74 -6.73
CA GLN A 300 -21.82 -14.44 -7.58
C GLN A 300 -21.72 -13.99 -9.05
N PHE A 301 -21.39 -12.72 -9.29
CA PHE A 301 -21.09 -12.18 -10.62
C PHE A 301 -19.88 -12.84 -11.30
N ILE A 302 -18.81 -13.11 -10.54
CA ILE A 302 -17.58 -13.72 -11.09
C ILE A 302 -17.84 -15.19 -11.44
N THR A 303 -18.68 -15.86 -10.67
CA THR A 303 -19.03 -17.28 -10.88
C THR A 303 -20.20 -17.49 -11.84
N ALA A 304 -21.04 -16.48 -12.07
CA ALA A 304 -22.17 -16.59 -12.98
C ALA A 304 -21.70 -16.71 -14.43
N PRO A 305 -22.34 -17.57 -15.25
CA PRO A 305 -22.05 -17.63 -16.67
C PRO A 305 -22.35 -16.26 -17.32
N PRO A 306 -21.53 -15.83 -18.31
CA PRO A 306 -21.71 -14.54 -18.95
C PRO A 306 -23.09 -14.47 -19.61
N GLN A 307 -23.96 -13.59 -19.12
CA GLN A 307 -25.23 -13.28 -19.75
C GLN A 307 -24.97 -12.55 -21.08
N LYS A 308 -25.67 -12.95 -22.15
CA LYS A 308 -25.59 -12.28 -23.45
C LYS A 308 -26.31 -10.93 -23.36
N THR A 309 -25.56 -9.84 -23.34
CA THR A 309 -26.12 -8.47 -23.40
C THR A 309 -25.64 -7.79 -24.68
N GLU A 310 -26.57 -7.41 -25.55
CA GLU A 310 -26.28 -6.63 -26.76
C GLU A 310 -25.86 -5.21 -26.37
N ILE A 311 -24.65 -4.80 -26.77
CA ILE A 311 -24.16 -3.43 -26.60
C ILE A 311 -24.26 -2.72 -27.94
N VAL A 312 -25.00 -1.61 -27.99
CA VAL A 312 -24.99 -0.65 -29.10
C VAL A 312 -23.88 0.37 -28.82
N VAL A 313 -22.80 0.33 -29.61
CA VAL A 313 -21.69 1.30 -29.49
C VAL A 313 -21.98 2.49 -30.40
N ASP A 314 -22.01 3.70 -29.85
CA ASP A 314 -22.22 4.94 -30.60
C ASP A 314 -20.93 5.34 -31.35
N GLU A 315 -20.99 5.37 -32.69
CA GLU A 315 -19.84 5.38 -33.60
C GLU A 315 -19.14 6.76 -33.73
N ARG A 316 -19.70 7.84 -33.15
CA ARG A 316 -19.41 9.21 -33.62
C ARG A 316 -18.20 9.94 -33.04
N LYS A 317 -17.36 9.33 -32.19
CA LYS A 317 -16.27 10.07 -31.49
C LYS A 317 -14.85 9.51 -31.57
N TRP A 318 -14.59 8.52 -32.43
CA TRP A 318 -13.29 7.85 -32.48
C TRP A 318 -12.49 8.27 -33.72
N GLY A 319 -11.30 8.85 -33.51
CA GLY A 319 -10.51 9.49 -34.58
C GLY A 319 -10.13 8.58 -35.77
N ARG A 320 -9.90 9.22 -36.93
CA ARG A 320 -9.74 8.69 -38.31
C ARG A 320 -8.81 7.47 -38.56
N LYS A 321 -8.05 6.99 -37.57
CA LYS A 321 -7.28 5.73 -37.67
C LYS A 321 -8.03 4.50 -37.14
N LEU A 322 -9.16 4.68 -36.44
CA LEU A 322 -10.03 3.60 -35.96
C LEU A 322 -11.35 3.46 -36.75
N GLU A 323 -11.70 4.43 -37.61
CA GLU A 323 -12.96 4.49 -38.39
C GLU A 323 -13.21 3.32 -39.37
N ARG A 324 -12.22 2.44 -39.62
CA ARG A 324 -12.39 1.29 -40.54
C ARG A 324 -12.94 0.02 -39.87
N VAL A 325 -13.39 0.10 -38.63
CA VAL A 325 -13.92 -1.02 -37.86
C VAL A 325 -15.36 -0.70 -37.43
N SER A 326 -16.29 -0.74 -38.37
CA SER A 326 -17.73 -0.71 -38.06
C SER A 326 -18.45 -1.88 -38.74
N THR A 327 -19.58 -2.27 -38.15
CA THR A 327 -20.63 -3.26 -38.54
C THR A 327 -20.62 -4.70 -37.96
N ALA A 328 -19.60 -5.19 -37.26
CA ALA A 328 -19.72 -6.50 -36.59
C ALA A 328 -20.13 -6.34 -35.11
N ARG A 329 -21.36 -6.76 -34.78
CA ARG A 329 -21.90 -6.77 -33.41
C ARG A 329 -21.27 -7.91 -32.61
N VAL A 330 -20.10 -7.68 -32.02
CA VAL A 330 -19.56 -8.60 -31.02
C VAL A 330 -20.29 -8.35 -29.69
N VAL A 331 -21.03 -9.36 -29.22
CA VAL A 331 -21.66 -9.34 -27.90
C VAL A 331 -20.57 -9.54 -26.85
N ILE A 332 -20.13 -8.44 -26.27
CA ILE A 332 -19.07 -8.39 -25.26
C ILE A 332 -19.75 -8.03 -23.95
N PRO A 333 -19.67 -8.86 -22.89
CA PRO A 333 -20.32 -8.52 -21.62
C PRO A 333 -19.78 -7.17 -21.13
N PRO A 334 -20.62 -6.20 -20.76
CA PRO A 334 -20.13 -4.92 -20.25
C PRO A 334 -19.33 -5.16 -18.97
N LEU A 335 -18.22 -4.46 -18.83
CA LEU A 335 -17.52 -4.45 -17.55
C LEU A 335 -18.39 -3.68 -16.57
N ARG A 336 -18.88 -4.33 -15.51
CA ARG A 336 -19.69 -3.61 -14.53
C ARG A 336 -18.82 -2.55 -13.86
N THR A 337 -19.33 -1.33 -13.81
CA THR A 337 -18.61 -0.16 -13.30
C THR A 337 -18.53 -0.13 -11.78
N ASP A 338 -19.30 -0.98 -11.08
CA ASP A 338 -19.35 -1.12 -9.62
C ASP A 338 -18.27 -2.05 -9.04
N LEU A 339 -17.45 -2.66 -9.90
CA LEU A 339 -16.48 -3.66 -9.49
C LEU A 339 -15.30 -3.03 -8.71
N ASP A 340 -15.20 -3.35 -7.42
CA ASP A 340 -14.06 -2.94 -6.60
C ASP A 340 -12.77 -3.65 -7.06
N VAL A 341 -11.95 -2.93 -7.82
CA VAL A 341 -10.65 -3.37 -8.32
C VAL A 341 -9.74 -3.82 -7.17
N TYR A 342 -9.84 -3.21 -5.98
CA TYR A 342 -9.04 -3.60 -4.82
C TYR A 342 -9.46 -4.97 -4.29
N LEU A 343 -10.76 -5.28 -4.28
CA LEU A 343 -11.25 -6.61 -3.89
C LEU A 343 -10.72 -7.70 -4.82
N ILE A 344 -10.78 -7.47 -6.13
CA ILE A 344 -10.26 -8.42 -7.12
C ILE A 344 -8.76 -8.63 -6.97
N THR A 345 -7.99 -7.56 -6.78
CA THR A 345 -6.53 -7.68 -6.60
C THR A 345 -6.18 -8.43 -5.32
N THR A 346 -6.96 -8.25 -4.26
CA THR A 346 -6.84 -9.03 -3.02
C THR A 346 -7.18 -10.49 -3.26
N TYR A 347 -8.25 -10.79 -3.99
CA TYR A 347 -8.66 -12.16 -4.32
C TYR A 347 -7.62 -12.87 -5.20
N ILE A 348 -7.07 -12.20 -6.22
CA ILE A 348 -5.95 -12.73 -7.01
C ILE A 348 -4.75 -13.05 -6.10
N SER A 349 -4.42 -12.14 -5.18
CA SER A 349 -3.32 -12.37 -4.22
C SER A 349 -3.57 -13.58 -3.33
N TYR A 350 -4.83 -13.78 -2.91
CA TYR A 350 -5.27 -14.97 -2.20
C TYR A 350 -5.07 -16.24 -3.02
N LEU A 351 -5.59 -16.31 -4.25
CA LEU A 351 -5.42 -17.47 -5.14
C LEU A 351 -3.93 -17.79 -5.39
N VAL A 352 -3.08 -16.76 -5.54
CA VAL A 352 -1.62 -16.93 -5.68
C VAL A 352 -1.00 -17.52 -4.42
N SER A 353 -1.43 -17.09 -3.24
CA SER A 353 -0.94 -17.64 -1.97
C SER A 353 -1.27 -19.13 -1.81
N ARG A 354 -2.44 -19.54 -2.34
CA ARG A 354 -2.91 -20.93 -2.42
C ARG A 354 -2.29 -21.74 -3.56
N ARG A 355 -1.54 -21.10 -4.45
CA ARG A 355 -1.01 -21.69 -5.69
C ARG A 355 -2.10 -22.26 -6.62
N GLN A 356 -3.31 -21.69 -6.57
CA GLN A 356 -4.41 -22.08 -7.46
C GLN A 356 -4.22 -21.42 -8.83
N SER A 357 -3.26 -21.96 -9.60
CA SER A 357 -2.84 -21.35 -10.86
C SER A 357 -3.94 -21.33 -11.92
N GLN A 358 -4.80 -22.35 -11.91
CA GLN A 358 -5.89 -22.49 -12.86
C GLN A 358 -7.02 -21.49 -12.59
N ALA A 359 -7.42 -21.32 -11.32
CA ALA A 359 -8.42 -20.33 -10.92
C ALA A 359 -8.01 -18.90 -11.30
N VAL A 360 -6.71 -18.54 -11.20
CA VAL A 360 -6.23 -17.22 -11.63
C VAL A 360 -6.38 -17.02 -13.14
N LYS A 361 -6.18 -18.07 -13.96
CA LYS A 361 -6.39 -17.97 -15.42
C LYS A 361 -7.86 -17.85 -15.75
N GLU A 362 -8.71 -18.65 -15.10
CA GLU A 362 -10.16 -18.61 -15.30
C GLU A 362 -10.70 -17.23 -14.93
N LEU A 363 -10.29 -16.70 -13.77
CA LEU A 363 -10.62 -15.34 -13.36
C LEU A 363 -10.12 -14.29 -14.37
N LEU A 364 -8.90 -14.44 -14.90
CA LEU A 364 -8.41 -13.54 -15.95
C LEU A 364 -9.31 -13.59 -17.19
N PHE A 365 -9.70 -14.77 -17.66
CA PHE A 365 -10.56 -14.91 -18.83
C PHE A 365 -12.03 -14.57 -18.56
N GLN A 366 -12.47 -14.55 -17.30
CA GLN A 366 -13.75 -13.98 -16.93
C GLN A 366 -13.71 -12.45 -17.00
N ILE A 367 -12.63 -11.82 -16.52
CA ILE A 367 -12.49 -10.36 -16.50
C ILE A 367 -12.11 -9.79 -17.87
N ILE A 368 -11.22 -10.47 -18.61
CA ILE A 368 -10.72 -10.10 -19.93
C ILE A 368 -10.77 -11.34 -20.85
N PRO A 369 -11.98 -11.74 -21.29
CA PRO A 369 -12.16 -12.92 -22.15
C PRO A 369 -11.38 -12.85 -23.45
N GLU A 370 -11.08 -11.64 -23.94
CA GLU A 370 -10.44 -11.39 -25.22
C GLU A 370 -8.96 -11.81 -25.24
N LEU A 371 -8.38 -12.15 -24.09
CA LEU A 371 -7.05 -12.75 -23.98
C LEU A 371 -7.03 -14.26 -24.30
N ASP A 372 -8.18 -14.92 -24.33
CA ASP A 372 -8.28 -16.33 -24.71
C ASP A 372 -8.10 -16.47 -26.22
N SER A 373 -6.87 -16.78 -26.62
CA SER A 373 -6.49 -16.96 -28.02
C SER A 373 -7.25 -18.10 -28.71
N LYS A 374 -7.84 -19.04 -27.96
CA LYS A 374 -8.67 -20.10 -28.56
C LYS A 374 -10.03 -19.57 -29.01
N LYS A 375 -10.59 -18.61 -28.26
CA LYS A 375 -11.88 -17.97 -28.56
C LYS A 375 -11.74 -16.77 -29.50
N TYR A 376 -10.62 -16.05 -29.41
CA TYR A 376 -10.38 -14.81 -30.15
C TYR A 376 -9.04 -14.86 -30.91
N PRO A 377 -8.98 -15.55 -32.07
CA PRO A 377 -7.77 -15.61 -32.88
C PRO A 377 -7.48 -14.24 -33.50
N THR A 378 -6.37 -13.61 -33.12
CA THR A 378 -6.04 -12.24 -33.57
C THR A 378 -5.33 -12.21 -34.93
N ASN A 379 -4.38 -13.11 -35.17
CA ASN A 379 -3.52 -13.07 -36.37
C ASN A 379 -3.31 -14.43 -37.05
N GLU A 380 -3.68 -15.54 -36.43
CA GLU A 380 -3.37 -16.89 -36.93
C GLU A 380 -4.48 -17.45 -37.85
N SER A 381 -5.64 -16.80 -37.94
CA SER A 381 -6.71 -17.25 -38.82
C SER A 381 -6.48 -16.80 -40.27
N HIS A 382 -6.61 -17.74 -41.20
CA HIS A 382 -6.65 -17.45 -42.63
C HIS A 382 -7.91 -16.67 -43.03
N ASP A 383 -8.98 -16.77 -42.25
CA ASP A 383 -10.23 -16.06 -42.50
C ASP A 383 -10.11 -14.56 -42.13
N LYS A 384 -10.48 -13.68 -43.07
CA LYS A 384 -10.51 -12.23 -42.86
C LYS A 384 -11.56 -11.83 -41.83
N ALA A 385 -12.71 -12.52 -41.79
CA ALA A 385 -13.79 -12.22 -40.86
C ALA A 385 -13.36 -12.51 -39.41
N GLN A 386 -12.77 -13.68 -39.15
CA GLN A 386 -12.20 -14.01 -37.85
C GLN A 386 -11.10 -13.04 -37.41
N ARG A 387 -10.25 -12.55 -38.34
CA ARG A 387 -9.26 -11.52 -38.04
C ARG A 387 -9.88 -10.17 -37.67
N LYS A 388 -10.97 -9.75 -38.34
CA LYS A 388 -11.72 -8.54 -38.00
C LYS A 388 -12.32 -8.67 -36.59
N PHE A 389 -12.98 -9.81 -36.33
CA PHE A 389 -13.55 -10.15 -35.03
C PHE A 389 -12.50 -10.13 -33.90
N GLY A 390 -11.34 -10.76 -34.12
CA GLY A 390 -10.25 -10.76 -33.14
C GLY A 390 -9.68 -9.37 -32.86
N ARG A 391 -9.69 -8.46 -33.84
CA ARG A 391 -9.28 -7.06 -33.64
C ARG A 391 -10.30 -6.27 -32.81
N GLU A 392 -11.58 -6.43 -33.07
CA GLU A 392 -12.66 -5.81 -32.30
C GLU A 392 -12.62 -6.28 -30.84
N ALA A 393 -12.51 -7.59 -30.62
CA ALA A 393 -12.33 -8.14 -29.28
C ALA A 393 -11.09 -7.55 -28.59
N LEU A 394 -9.96 -7.43 -29.29
CA LEU A 394 -8.76 -6.82 -28.71
C LEU A 394 -8.97 -5.36 -28.29
N LEU A 395 -9.77 -4.58 -29.03
CA LEU A 395 -10.11 -3.20 -28.68
C LEU A 395 -10.97 -3.14 -27.43
N SER A 396 -11.93 -4.04 -27.27
CA SER A 396 -12.72 -4.12 -26.05
C SER A 396 -11.90 -4.59 -24.85
N GLY A 397 -11.03 -5.59 -25.03
CA GLY A 397 -10.07 -6.00 -24.00
C GLY A 397 -9.13 -4.86 -23.60
N LEU A 398 -8.76 -3.99 -24.54
CA LEU A 398 -7.98 -2.78 -24.29
C LEU A 398 -8.75 -1.76 -23.44
N GLN A 399 -10.02 -1.48 -23.78
CA GLN A 399 -10.89 -0.60 -22.98
C GLN A 399 -11.04 -1.11 -21.54
N ARG A 400 -11.28 -2.41 -21.34
CA ARG A 400 -11.32 -3.01 -20.00
C ARG A 400 -10.01 -2.85 -19.26
N ALA A 401 -8.88 -3.10 -19.92
CA ALA A 401 -7.57 -2.95 -19.31
C ALA A 401 -7.28 -1.50 -18.88
N ILE A 402 -7.75 -0.51 -19.64
CA ILE A 402 -7.67 0.91 -19.25
C ILE A 402 -8.51 1.15 -17.99
N TRP A 403 -9.74 0.63 -17.95
CA TRP A 403 -10.66 0.82 -16.83
C TRP A 403 -10.20 0.14 -15.54
N LEU A 404 -9.68 -1.09 -15.63
CA LEU A 404 -9.13 -1.85 -14.50
C LEU A 404 -7.86 -1.21 -13.92
N GLY A 405 -7.14 -0.46 -14.75
CA GLY A 405 -6.02 0.37 -14.32
C GLY A 405 -4.76 -0.41 -13.94
N PRO A 406 -3.73 0.31 -13.46
CA PRO A 406 -2.40 -0.24 -13.28
C PRO A 406 -2.32 -1.22 -12.13
N VAL A 407 -3.09 -1.03 -11.05
CA VAL A 407 -3.04 -1.87 -9.84
C VAL A 407 -3.48 -3.30 -10.15
N PHE A 408 -4.58 -3.46 -10.89
CA PHE A 408 -5.06 -4.76 -11.36
C PHE A 408 -4.03 -5.46 -12.23
N LEU A 409 -3.55 -4.78 -13.28
CA LEU A 409 -2.62 -5.35 -14.25
C LEU A 409 -1.29 -5.75 -13.58
N THR A 410 -0.80 -4.94 -12.64
CA THR A 410 0.38 -5.26 -11.82
C THR A 410 0.18 -6.55 -11.01
N CYS A 411 -0.97 -6.65 -10.32
CA CYS A 411 -1.29 -7.81 -9.50
C CYS A 411 -1.40 -9.08 -10.36
N MET A 412 -2.09 -8.99 -11.50
CA MET A 412 -2.28 -10.09 -12.42
C MET A 412 -0.95 -10.55 -13.05
N LEU A 413 -0.08 -9.63 -13.48
CA LEU A 413 1.25 -9.98 -13.99
C LEU A 413 2.11 -10.68 -12.93
N ASN A 414 2.07 -10.19 -11.69
CA ASN A 414 2.77 -10.81 -10.57
C ASN A 414 2.23 -12.22 -10.29
N ALA A 415 0.92 -12.40 -10.35
CA ALA A 415 0.26 -13.68 -10.18
C ALA A 415 0.70 -14.69 -11.24
N LEU A 416 0.57 -14.33 -12.52
CA LEU A 416 0.95 -15.18 -13.65
C LEU A 416 2.44 -15.52 -13.64
N SER A 417 3.30 -14.55 -13.30
CA SER A 417 4.74 -14.75 -13.15
C SER A 417 5.05 -15.79 -12.05
N LYS A 418 4.47 -15.62 -10.85
CA LYS A 418 4.68 -16.53 -9.70
C LYS A 418 4.15 -17.94 -9.93
N LEU A 419 3.04 -18.06 -10.67
CA LEU A 419 2.39 -19.33 -10.99
C LEU A 419 3.03 -20.05 -12.18
N GLY A 420 4.01 -19.43 -12.85
CA GLY A 420 4.74 -20.06 -13.96
C GLY A 420 3.97 -20.06 -15.27
N HIS A 421 3.20 -19.01 -15.55
CA HIS A 421 2.49 -18.80 -16.83
C HIS A 421 3.08 -17.62 -17.63
N PRO A 422 4.36 -17.70 -18.05
CA PRO A 422 5.05 -16.59 -18.67
C PRO A 422 4.45 -16.19 -20.02
N ALA A 423 3.91 -17.14 -20.79
CA ALA A 423 3.25 -16.87 -22.07
C ALA A 423 2.01 -15.98 -21.90
N LEU A 424 1.23 -16.25 -20.86
CA LEU A 424 0.03 -15.46 -20.55
C LEU A 424 0.42 -14.13 -19.91
N ALA A 425 1.45 -14.10 -19.05
CA ALA A 425 2.01 -12.87 -18.52
C ALA A 425 2.52 -11.94 -19.64
N ASP A 426 3.21 -12.47 -20.65
CA ASP A 426 3.68 -11.70 -21.81
C ASP A 426 2.50 -11.11 -22.60
N ARG A 427 1.43 -11.88 -22.82
CA ARG A 427 0.21 -11.37 -23.47
C ARG A 427 -0.44 -10.24 -22.66
N VAL A 428 -0.63 -10.44 -21.36
CA VAL A 428 -1.17 -9.40 -20.46
C VAL A 428 -0.26 -8.18 -20.46
N TRP A 429 1.07 -8.34 -20.49
CA TRP A 429 2.04 -7.26 -20.54
C TRP A 429 1.91 -6.44 -21.82
N GLN A 430 1.75 -7.08 -22.99
CA GLN A 430 1.53 -6.36 -24.24
C GLN A 430 0.19 -5.59 -24.23
N LEU A 431 -0.89 -6.21 -23.73
CA LEU A 431 -2.18 -5.53 -23.57
C LEU A 431 -2.05 -4.34 -22.62
N ALA A 432 -1.42 -4.53 -21.47
CA ALA A 432 -1.18 -3.54 -20.45
C ALA A 432 -0.40 -2.33 -20.97
N LYS A 433 0.69 -2.55 -21.73
CA LYS A 433 1.48 -1.44 -22.33
C LYS A 433 0.74 -0.71 -23.44
N LYS A 434 -0.20 -1.36 -24.13
CA LYS A 434 -1.11 -0.67 -25.04
C LYS A 434 -2.14 0.14 -24.26
N ALA A 435 -2.71 -0.44 -23.19
CA ALA A 435 -3.68 0.22 -22.33
C ALA A 435 -3.10 1.48 -21.69
N GLU A 436 -1.88 1.42 -21.15
CA GLU A 436 -1.17 2.57 -20.59
C GLU A 436 -1.04 3.70 -21.63
N LYS A 437 -0.55 3.40 -22.84
CA LYS A 437 -0.44 4.40 -23.92
C LYS A 437 -1.79 5.00 -24.32
N CYS A 438 -2.83 4.17 -24.39
CA CYS A 438 -4.18 4.62 -24.73
C CYS A 438 -4.84 5.39 -23.59
N SER A 439 -4.49 5.13 -22.33
CA SER A 439 -4.99 5.88 -21.17
C SER A 439 -4.58 7.35 -21.22
N TRP A 440 -3.47 7.67 -21.90
CA TRP A 440 -3.00 9.05 -22.07
C TRP A 440 -3.88 9.85 -23.04
N LEU A 441 -4.61 9.17 -23.93
CA LEU A 441 -5.51 9.76 -24.89
C LEU A 441 -6.92 9.87 -24.27
N ARG A 442 -7.29 11.04 -23.77
CA ARG A 442 -8.61 11.32 -23.17
C ARG A 442 -9.82 10.91 -24.03
N GLN A 443 -9.65 10.81 -25.34
CA GLN A 443 -10.70 10.39 -26.28
C GLN A 443 -11.15 8.94 -26.05
N HIS A 444 -10.32 8.07 -25.47
CA HIS A 444 -10.66 6.66 -25.33
C HIS A 444 -11.44 6.33 -24.06
N VAL A 445 -11.17 7.01 -22.94
CA VAL A 445 -11.89 6.82 -21.67
C VAL A 445 -11.92 8.16 -20.91
N PRO A 446 -12.94 9.03 -21.16
CA PRO A 446 -12.98 10.37 -20.59
C PRO A 446 -13.16 10.36 -19.06
N GLU A 447 -13.72 9.29 -18.50
CA GLU A 447 -14.04 9.16 -17.08
C GLU A 447 -12.85 8.73 -16.21
N ARG A 448 -11.74 8.30 -16.82
CA ARG A 448 -10.58 7.79 -16.07
C ARG A 448 -9.37 8.69 -16.25
N GLU A 449 -8.69 8.92 -15.14
CA GLU A 449 -7.41 9.60 -15.16
C GLU A 449 -6.36 8.77 -15.92
N PRO A 450 -5.53 9.42 -16.74
CA PRO A 450 -4.42 8.75 -17.41
C PRO A 450 -3.47 8.18 -16.36
N TRP A 451 -2.89 7.02 -16.66
CA TRP A 451 -2.02 6.35 -15.70
C TRP A 451 -0.75 5.81 -16.34
N ILE A 452 0.24 5.55 -15.50
CA ILE A 452 1.56 5.03 -15.87
C ILE A 452 1.93 3.90 -14.92
N PHE A 453 2.66 2.90 -15.42
CA PHE A 453 3.12 1.82 -14.56
C PHE A 453 4.25 2.25 -13.64
N GLY A 454 4.14 1.89 -12.36
CA GLY A 454 5.22 1.99 -11.40
C GLY A 454 6.36 0.99 -11.65
N PRO A 455 7.51 1.15 -10.97
CA PRO A 455 8.68 0.26 -11.09
C PRO A 455 8.36 -1.21 -10.79
N GLU A 456 7.30 -1.48 -10.01
CA GLU A 456 6.90 -2.82 -9.59
C GLU A 456 6.57 -3.72 -10.79
N VAL A 457 5.88 -3.19 -11.81
CA VAL A 457 5.50 -3.98 -12.99
C VAL A 457 6.70 -4.37 -13.82
N TYR A 458 7.61 -3.41 -14.04
CA TYR A 458 8.85 -3.66 -14.75
C TYR A 458 9.72 -4.67 -14.00
N THR A 459 9.77 -4.58 -12.67
CA THR A 459 10.45 -5.55 -11.81
C THR A 459 9.84 -6.96 -11.96
N VAL A 460 8.51 -7.08 -11.91
CA VAL A 460 7.79 -8.36 -12.09
C VAL A 460 8.09 -9.00 -13.45
N MET A 461 8.07 -8.21 -14.52
CA MET A 461 8.36 -8.71 -15.86
C MET A 461 9.85 -9.05 -16.06
N MET A 462 10.75 -8.24 -15.48
CA MET A 462 12.19 -8.54 -15.43
C MET A 462 12.45 -9.90 -14.76
N ASP A 463 11.82 -10.12 -13.60
CA ASP A 463 11.93 -11.38 -12.86
C ASP A 463 11.30 -12.54 -13.64
N CYS A 464 10.16 -12.32 -14.30
CA CYS A 464 9.48 -13.32 -15.12
C CYS A 464 10.39 -13.83 -16.24
N TYR A 465 10.93 -12.92 -17.06
CA TYR A 465 11.83 -13.28 -18.15
C TYR A 465 13.17 -13.81 -17.64
N GLY A 466 13.71 -13.23 -16.57
CA GLY A 466 14.93 -13.68 -15.93
C GLY A 466 14.83 -15.11 -15.37
N GLN A 467 13.67 -15.49 -14.82
CA GLN A 467 13.41 -16.86 -14.36
C GLN A 467 13.42 -17.88 -15.48
N LEU A 468 13.10 -17.47 -16.70
CA LEU A 468 13.18 -18.33 -17.87
C LEU A 468 14.57 -18.36 -18.47
N SER A 469 15.22 -17.20 -18.60
CA SER A 469 16.59 -17.14 -19.11
C SER A 469 17.54 -17.93 -18.21
N ARG A 470 17.42 -17.82 -16.89
CA ARG A 470 18.35 -18.45 -15.95
C ARG A 470 17.97 -19.88 -15.53
N ARG A 471 17.30 -20.70 -16.34
CA ARG A 471 17.04 -22.12 -16.00
C ARG A 471 18.21 -23.08 -16.27
N GLN A 472 19.09 -22.79 -17.23
CA GLN A 472 20.09 -23.73 -17.78
C GLN A 472 21.54 -23.40 -17.39
N LYS A 473 22.50 -24.34 -17.52
CA LYS A 473 23.95 -24.28 -17.12
C LYS A 473 24.69 -23.00 -17.57
N PRO A 474 25.85 -22.64 -16.96
CA PRO A 474 26.50 -21.35 -17.20
C PRO A 474 26.84 -21.17 -18.68
N TRP A 475 26.26 -20.14 -19.28
CA TRP A 475 26.56 -19.69 -20.64
C TRP A 475 26.90 -18.19 -20.61
N ARG A 476 27.77 -17.74 -21.51
CA ARG A 476 28.15 -16.33 -21.66
C ARG A 476 27.03 -15.61 -22.40
N LEU A 477 26.39 -14.65 -21.75
CA LEU A 477 25.26 -13.90 -22.29
C LEU A 477 25.76 -12.95 -23.40
N THR A 478 25.86 -13.42 -24.64
CA THR A 478 26.15 -12.56 -25.80
C THR A 478 24.87 -11.87 -26.28
N LEU A 479 24.35 -10.96 -25.45
CA LEU A 479 23.34 -10.00 -25.91
C LEU A 479 24.08 -8.88 -26.61
N ASP A 480 24.10 -8.93 -27.94
CA ASP A 480 24.43 -7.74 -28.72
C ASP A 480 23.19 -6.81 -28.70
N PRO A 481 23.27 -5.63 -28.05
CA PRO A 481 22.16 -4.67 -28.01
C PRO A 481 21.75 -4.18 -29.40
N ASN A 482 22.64 -4.29 -30.40
CA ASN A 482 22.38 -3.89 -31.78
C ASN A 482 21.73 -4.99 -32.61
N ARG A 483 21.84 -6.27 -32.18
CA ARG A 483 21.23 -7.40 -32.88
C ARG A 483 19.74 -7.47 -32.57
N ARG A 484 18.99 -6.57 -33.20
CA ARG A 484 17.53 -6.50 -33.10
C ARG A 484 16.93 -7.86 -33.45
N ILE A 485 16.07 -8.39 -32.58
CA ILE A 485 15.08 -9.39 -33.00
C ILE A 485 14.36 -8.79 -34.21
N SER A 486 14.30 -9.55 -35.32
CA SER A 486 13.78 -9.10 -36.61
C SER A 486 12.59 -8.15 -36.46
N LYS A 487 12.58 -7.00 -37.19
CA LYS A 487 11.47 -6.03 -37.14
C LYS A 487 10.10 -6.67 -37.35
N ARG A 488 10.01 -7.81 -38.04
CA ARG A 488 8.78 -8.61 -38.20
C ARG A 488 8.19 -9.06 -36.85
N THR A 489 9.01 -9.28 -35.83
CA THR A 489 8.59 -9.69 -34.48
C THR A 489 8.18 -8.54 -33.57
N ALA A 490 8.42 -7.27 -33.94
CA ALA A 490 8.19 -6.12 -33.07
C ALA A 490 6.71 -5.89 -32.69
N GLY A 491 5.78 -6.48 -33.46
CA GLY A 491 4.34 -6.48 -33.17
C GLY A 491 3.83 -7.72 -32.43
N HIS A 492 4.65 -8.77 -32.31
CA HIS A 492 4.27 -10.02 -31.68
C HIS A 492 4.73 -10.08 -30.21
N SER A 493 4.07 -10.94 -29.44
CA SER A 493 4.55 -11.29 -28.11
C SER A 493 5.94 -11.93 -28.24
N VAL A 494 6.83 -11.69 -27.26
CA VAL A 494 8.17 -12.29 -27.24
C VAL A 494 8.00 -13.81 -27.22
N TRP A 495 7.04 -14.29 -26.44
CA TRP A 495 6.73 -15.71 -26.35
C TRP A 495 6.27 -16.30 -27.68
N GLY A 496 5.40 -15.59 -28.42
CA GLY A 496 4.96 -16.03 -29.75
C GLY A 496 6.13 -16.08 -30.75
N SER A 497 7.04 -15.11 -30.68
CA SER A 497 8.26 -15.11 -31.51
C SER A 497 9.18 -16.29 -31.18
N PHE A 498 9.34 -16.61 -29.90
CA PHE A 498 10.07 -17.79 -29.44
C PHE A 498 9.44 -19.09 -29.95
N GLN A 499 8.11 -19.24 -29.81
CA GLN A 499 7.39 -20.42 -30.30
C GLN A 499 7.53 -20.58 -31.82
N TYR A 500 7.44 -19.48 -32.57
CA TYR A 500 7.64 -19.48 -34.01
C TYR A 500 9.04 -19.94 -34.42
N GLU A 501 10.10 -19.46 -33.74
CA GLU A 501 11.46 -19.95 -34.03
C GLU A 501 11.67 -21.41 -33.60
N CYS A 502 11.03 -21.87 -32.54
CA CYS A 502 11.09 -23.28 -32.14
C CYS A 502 10.44 -24.21 -33.18
N GLN A 503 9.43 -23.74 -33.92
CA GLN A 503 8.81 -24.53 -34.98
C GLN A 503 9.75 -24.75 -36.18
N LYS A 504 10.80 -23.93 -36.34
CA LYS A 504 11.79 -24.07 -37.41
C LYS A 504 12.95 -24.99 -37.06
N LEU A 505 13.11 -25.37 -35.79
CA LEU A 505 14.19 -26.26 -35.39
C LEU A 505 13.88 -27.71 -35.76
N PRO A 506 14.87 -28.47 -36.27
CA PRO A 506 14.67 -29.88 -36.62
C PRO A 506 14.38 -30.74 -35.39
N ASP A 507 14.99 -30.42 -34.24
CA ASP A 507 14.72 -31.07 -32.95
C ASP A 507 14.09 -30.09 -31.95
N ARG A 508 12.85 -30.39 -31.53
CA ARG A 508 12.09 -29.59 -30.56
C ARG A 508 12.53 -29.78 -29.11
N ASN A 509 13.36 -30.79 -28.82
CA ASN A 509 13.86 -31.07 -27.47
C ASN A 509 15.37 -30.81 -27.33
N GLY A 510 16.02 -30.34 -28.40
CA GLY A 510 17.45 -30.12 -28.43
C GLY A 510 17.96 -29.01 -27.51
N PRO A 511 19.28 -28.98 -27.24
CA PRO A 511 19.94 -27.89 -26.51
C PRO A 511 19.69 -26.52 -27.15
N ASP A 512 19.41 -26.48 -28.45
CA ASP A 512 19.13 -25.27 -29.22
C ASP A 512 17.85 -24.56 -28.77
N VAL A 513 16.79 -25.29 -28.42
CA VAL A 513 15.54 -24.68 -27.91
C VAL A 513 15.79 -23.93 -26.61
N ASN A 514 16.65 -24.47 -25.75
CA ASN A 514 17.03 -23.84 -24.49
C ASN A 514 17.90 -22.59 -24.72
N ALA A 515 18.84 -22.66 -25.66
CA ALA A 515 19.64 -21.51 -26.05
C ALA A 515 18.77 -20.39 -26.66
N LEU A 516 17.79 -20.75 -27.51
CA LEU A 516 16.79 -19.83 -28.04
C LEU A 516 15.95 -19.22 -26.93
N LEU A 517 15.40 -20.03 -26.01
CA LEU A 517 14.60 -19.52 -24.90
C LEU A 517 15.39 -18.51 -24.08
N HIS A 518 16.63 -18.84 -23.73
CA HIS A 518 17.52 -17.95 -23.00
C HIS A 518 17.73 -16.63 -23.76
N ARG A 519 18.04 -16.69 -25.06
CA ARG A 519 18.27 -15.51 -25.90
C ARG A 519 17.03 -14.62 -26.01
N PHE A 520 15.87 -15.20 -26.31
CA PHE A 520 14.61 -14.46 -26.43
C PHE A 520 14.21 -13.81 -25.11
N MET A 521 14.29 -14.56 -24.00
CA MET A 521 13.91 -14.05 -22.68
C MET A 521 14.92 -13.02 -22.15
N GLY A 522 16.22 -13.21 -22.40
CA GLY A 522 17.24 -12.22 -22.07
C GLY A 522 17.05 -10.90 -22.84
N HIS A 523 16.73 -10.98 -24.13
CA HIS A 523 16.43 -9.79 -24.93
C HIS A 523 15.09 -9.13 -24.52
N ALA A 524 14.09 -9.91 -24.14
CA ALA A 524 12.83 -9.37 -23.61
C ALA A 524 13.03 -8.63 -22.29
N ALA A 525 13.83 -9.19 -21.38
CA ALA A 525 14.25 -8.52 -20.16
C ALA A 525 14.97 -7.20 -20.48
N LEU A 526 15.89 -7.19 -21.45
CA LEU A 526 16.59 -5.97 -21.86
C LEU A 526 15.62 -4.92 -22.43
N GLN A 527 14.62 -5.34 -23.21
CA GLN A 527 13.57 -4.43 -23.69
C GLN A 527 12.72 -3.85 -22.56
N VAL A 528 12.37 -4.64 -21.54
CA VAL A 528 11.67 -4.12 -20.35
C VAL A 528 12.53 -3.09 -19.64
N PHE A 529 13.83 -3.36 -19.49
CA PHE A 529 14.79 -2.45 -18.86
C PHE A 529 14.85 -1.12 -19.62
N LEU A 530 15.15 -1.18 -20.91
CA LEU A 530 15.29 -0.01 -21.78
C LEU A 530 14.00 0.80 -21.86
N ARG A 531 12.83 0.15 -21.97
CA ARG A 531 11.54 0.85 -21.99
C ARG A 531 11.31 1.64 -20.70
N PHE A 532 11.73 1.13 -19.55
CA PHE A 532 11.60 1.86 -18.30
C PHE A 532 12.58 3.04 -18.22
N MET A 533 13.84 2.84 -18.63
CA MET A 533 14.84 3.91 -18.66
C MET A 533 14.53 5.02 -19.68
N GLN A 534 13.77 4.70 -20.74
CA GLN A 534 13.35 5.66 -21.75
C GLN A 534 12.09 6.44 -21.37
N LEU A 535 11.44 6.13 -20.23
CA LEU A 535 10.20 6.77 -19.81
C LEU A 535 10.30 8.30 -19.70
N PRO A 536 11.40 8.90 -19.16
CA PRO A 536 11.56 10.35 -19.15
C PRO A 536 11.60 10.95 -20.56
N LYS A 537 12.22 10.26 -21.53
CA LYS A 537 12.26 10.70 -22.94
C LYS A 537 10.88 10.63 -23.58
N VAL A 538 10.11 9.56 -23.30
CA VAL A 538 8.72 9.42 -23.78
C VAL A 538 7.84 10.51 -23.20
N HIS A 539 8.00 10.83 -21.91
CA HIS A 539 7.32 11.95 -21.26
C HIS A 539 7.63 13.29 -21.92
N GLN A 540 8.90 13.53 -22.26
CA GLN A 540 9.29 14.74 -22.99
C GLN A 540 8.66 14.84 -24.40
N GLN A 541 8.36 13.71 -25.05
CA GLN A 541 7.81 13.67 -26.40
C GLN A 541 6.28 13.75 -26.45
N VAL A 542 5.58 13.28 -25.42
CA VAL A 542 4.12 13.21 -25.40
C VAL A 542 3.54 14.39 -24.62
N THR A 543 3.14 15.45 -25.33
CA THR A 543 2.61 16.70 -24.74
C THR A 543 1.48 16.46 -23.74
N GLN A 544 0.58 15.52 -24.04
CA GLN A 544 -0.51 15.17 -23.12
C GLN A 544 0.02 14.65 -21.78
N LEU A 545 1.05 13.80 -21.79
CA LEU A 545 1.60 13.23 -20.57
C LEU A 545 2.23 14.29 -19.66
N LYS A 546 2.81 15.35 -20.24
CA LYS A 546 3.35 16.49 -19.48
C LYS A 546 2.30 17.25 -18.69
N ILE A 547 1.09 17.38 -19.26
CA ILE A 547 -0.03 18.09 -18.64
C ILE A 547 -0.53 17.32 -17.41
N TRP A 548 -0.63 16.00 -17.53
CA TRP A 548 -1.23 15.15 -16.49
C TRP A 548 -0.26 14.71 -15.40
N LEU A 549 0.99 14.49 -15.77
CA LEU A 549 1.98 13.88 -14.89
C LEU A 549 3.21 14.77 -14.79
N PRO A 550 3.36 15.55 -13.70
CA PRO A 550 4.58 16.29 -13.43
C PRO A 550 5.82 15.38 -13.49
N PRO A 551 6.97 15.87 -13.94
CA PRO A 551 8.19 15.07 -14.06
C PRO A 551 8.63 14.47 -12.71
N GLU A 552 8.28 15.13 -11.61
CA GLU A 552 8.55 14.67 -10.23
C GLU A 552 7.81 13.39 -9.87
N ASN A 553 6.63 13.19 -10.47
CA ASN A 553 5.75 12.04 -10.27
C ASN A 553 6.05 10.90 -11.25
N LEU A 554 7.03 11.05 -12.14
CA LEU A 554 7.45 9.95 -12.99
C LEU A 554 8.02 8.81 -12.13
N PRO A 555 7.66 7.56 -12.44
CA PRO A 555 8.16 6.41 -11.70
C PRO A 555 9.67 6.30 -11.89
N LYS A 556 10.40 6.38 -10.76
CA LYS A 556 11.86 6.24 -10.71
C LYS A 556 12.22 4.77 -10.48
N PRO A 557 13.34 4.29 -11.02
CA PRO A 557 13.81 2.95 -10.70
C PRO A 557 14.19 2.83 -9.22
N ASP A 558 13.77 1.73 -8.61
CA ASP A 558 14.06 1.40 -7.23
C ASP A 558 15.16 0.32 -7.14
N ALA A 559 15.66 0.10 -5.92
CA ALA A 559 16.66 -0.93 -5.65
C ALA A 559 16.19 -2.35 -6.03
N ARG A 560 14.87 -2.62 -6.04
CA ARG A 560 14.32 -3.92 -6.43
C ARG A 560 14.42 -4.13 -7.93
N PHE A 561 14.05 -3.14 -8.71
CA PHE A 561 14.17 -3.14 -10.16
C PHE A 561 15.62 -3.38 -10.60
N PHE A 562 16.57 -2.63 -10.04
CA PHE A 562 17.99 -2.85 -10.33
C PHE A 562 18.49 -4.20 -9.87
N ASN A 563 18.05 -4.71 -8.71
CA ASN A 563 18.38 -6.06 -8.28
C ASN A 563 17.87 -7.15 -9.22
N SER A 564 16.67 -6.97 -9.78
CA SER A 564 16.11 -7.85 -10.79
C SER A 564 16.92 -7.78 -12.09
N ALA A 565 17.25 -6.57 -12.57
CA ALA A 565 18.09 -6.38 -13.75
C ALA A 565 19.49 -7.00 -13.57
N LEU A 566 20.19 -6.68 -12.47
CA LEU A 566 21.46 -7.29 -12.11
C LEU A 566 21.33 -8.81 -12.02
N TRP A 567 20.24 -9.32 -11.46
CA TRP A 567 20.03 -10.76 -11.44
C TRP A 567 19.93 -11.34 -12.86
N VAL A 568 19.24 -10.71 -13.81
CA VAL A 568 19.16 -11.20 -15.19
C VAL A 568 20.52 -11.14 -15.90
N PHE A 569 21.19 -9.99 -15.88
CA PHE A 569 22.32 -9.71 -16.78
C PHE A 569 23.69 -10.06 -16.21
N ARG A 570 23.81 -10.28 -14.90
CA ARG A 570 25.10 -10.65 -14.30
C ARG A 570 25.48 -12.12 -14.61
N PRO A 571 26.78 -12.42 -14.75
CA PRO A 571 27.25 -13.79 -14.87
C PRO A 571 26.88 -14.61 -13.63
N ARG A 572 26.73 -15.93 -13.82
CA ARG A 572 26.51 -16.84 -12.70
C ARG A 572 27.80 -17.04 -11.92
N MET A 573 27.96 -16.29 -10.84
CA MET A 573 29.09 -16.46 -9.94
C MET A 573 28.82 -17.63 -8.98
N LYS A 574 29.83 -18.50 -8.79
CA LYS A 574 29.85 -19.43 -7.65
C LYS A 574 29.93 -18.58 -6.38
N ALA A 575 29.27 -18.99 -5.30
CA ALA A 575 29.37 -18.30 -4.02
C ALA A 575 30.80 -18.48 -3.47
N GLN A 576 31.72 -17.59 -3.84
CA GLN A 576 33.09 -17.57 -3.34
C GLN A 576 33.18 -16.84 -1.99
N ARG A 577 34.24 -17.18 -1.23
CA ARG A 577 34.51 -16.62 0.11
C ARG A 577 34.76 -15.11 0.05
N THR A 578 34.35 -14.41 1.11
CA THR A 578 34.28 -12.94 1.25
C THR A 578 35.59 -12.20 0.99
N ARG A 579 36.69 -12.71 1.54
CA ARG A 579 37.98 -12.02 1.55
C ARG A 579 38.52 -11.80 0.14
N LEU A 580 38.27 -12.75 -0.75
CA LEU A 580 38.78 -12.73 -2.13
C LEU A 580 38.25 -11.56 -2.96
N HIS A 581 37.07 -10.98 -2.68
CA HIS A 581 36.54 -9.93 -3.56
C HIS A 581 37.23 -8.57 -3.39
N ARG A 582 37.72 -8.23 -2.19
CA ARG A 582 38.46 -6.97 -2.01
C ARG A 582 39.81 -7.05 -2.68
N GLU A 583 40.52 -8.14 -2.42
CA GLU A 583 41.80 -8.46 -3.05
C GLU A 583 41.65 -8.54 -4.57
N HIS A 584 40.61 -9.22 -5.07
CA HIS A 584 40.36 -9.33 -6.50
C HIS A 584 40.01 -7.97 -7.14
N LEU A 585 39.23 -7.12 -6.47
CA LEU A 585 38.97 -5.77 -6.98
C LEU A 585 40.26 -4.95 -7.07
N SER A 586 41.10 -4.99 -6.02
CA SER A 586 42.41 -4.33 -6.02
C SER A 586 43.30 -4.86 -7.14
N GLN A 587 43.42 -6.19 -7.29
CA GLN A 587 44.21 -6.82 -8.34
C GLN A 587 43.74 -6.42 -9.74
N VAL A 588 42.43 -6.35 -9.98
CA VAL A 588 41.88 -5.94 -11.27
C VAL A 588 42.12 -4.45 -11.52
N GLN A 589 42.03 -3.60 -10.48
CA GLN A 589 42.39 -2.17 -10.57
C GLN A 589 43.89 -1.98 -10.86
N ASP A 590 44.75 -2.73 -10.19
CA ASP A 590 46.21 -2.71 -10.40
C ASP A 590 46.57 -3.22 -11.80
N ALA A 591 45.89 -4.26 -12.28
CA ALA A 591 46.09 -4.76 -13.64
C ALA A 591 45.64 -3.73 -14.70
N PHE A 592 44.50 -3.07 -14.47
CA PHE A 592 44.00 -2.04 -15.38
C PHE A 592 44.89 -0.80 -15.40
N THR A 593 45.36 -0.34 -14.24
CA THR A 593 46.27 0.82 -14.16
C THR A 593 47.61 0.55 -14.85
N ARG A 594 48.11 -0.70 -14.83
CA ARG A 594 49.35 -1.08 -15.52
C ARG A 594 49.20 -1.24 -17.03
N THR A 595 48.07 -1.80 -17.47
CA THR A 595 47.91 -2.24 -18.87
C THR A 595 47.01 -1.33 -19.70
N GLY A 596 46.13 -0.56 -19.06
CA GLY A 596 45.06 0.19 -19.71
C GLY A 596 43.96 -0.68 -20.33
N VAL A 597 44.05 -2.02 -20.22
CA VAL A 597 43.12 -2.96 -20.86
C VAL A 597 42.08 -3.41 -19.83
N PRO A 598 40.77 -3.20 -20.08
CA PRO A 598 39.74 -3.67 -19.16
C PRO A 598 39.69 -5.20 -19.13
N ALA A 599 39.27 -5.77 -17.99
CA ALA A 599 39.24 -7.21 -17.79
C ALA A 599 38.25 -7.92 -18.73
N GLN A 600 38.76 -8.58 -19.78
CA GLN A 600 37.93 -9.21 -20.82
C GLN A 600 37.18 -10.48 -20.34
N ASP A 601 37.68 -11.18 -19.31
CA ASP A 601 37.20 -12.53 -18.94
C ASP A 601 36.21 -12.61 -17.75
N GLY A 602 35.75 -11.46 -17.24
CA GLY A 602 34.92 -11.43 -16.02
C GLY A 602 33.45 -11.84 -16.18
N GLY A 603 32.97 -12.03 -17.42
CA GLY A 603 31.53 -12.15 -17.70
C GLY A 603 30.81 -10.80 -17.76
N TRP A 604 31.55 -9.73 -18.01
CA TRP A 604 31.03 -8.45 -18.46
C TRP A 604 30.21 -8.62 -19.76
N ASN A 605 29.20 -7.79 -19.94
CA ASN A 605 28.44 -7.70 -21.19
C ASN A 605 27.81 -6.30 -21.33
N PRO A 606 27.47 -5.87 -22.55
CA PRO A 606 26.93 -4.52 -22.79
C PRO A 606 25.62 -4.23 -22.03
N ALA A 607 24.74 -5.24 -21.86
CA ALA A 607 23.51 -5.07 -21.11
C ALA A 607 23.77 -4.81 -19.62
N LEU A 608 24.76 -5.49 -19.03
CA LEU A 608 25.18 -5.28 -17.65
C LEU A 608 25.83 -3.90 -17.46
N GLN A 609 26.60 -3.41 -18.45
CA GLN A 609 27.13 -2.04 -18.44
C GLN A 609 26.00 -1.00 -18.42
N GLN A 610 25.02 -1.11 -19.32
CA GLN A 610 23.88 -0.18 -19.33
C GLN A 610 23.13 -0.16 -17.99
N VAL A 611 22.99 -1.32 -17.34
CA VAL A 611 22.39 -1.39 -15.99
C VAL A 611 23.23 -0.59 -14.99
N ALA A 612 24.55 -0.76 -15.00
CA ALA A 612 25.44 -0.05 -14.07
C ALA A 612 25.44 1.47 -14.31
N GLU A 613 25.50 1.92 -15.56
CA GLU A 613 25.41 3.33 -15.93
C GLU A 613 24.11 3.97 -15.41
N HIS A 614 22.98 3.32 -15.63
CA HIS A 614 21.69 3.80 -15.14
C HIS A 614 21.54 3.72 -13.62
N MET A 615 22.19 2.76 -12.95
CA MET A 615 22.25 2.69 -11.49
C MET A 615 22.96 3.92 -10.93
N VAL A 616 24.16 4.22 -11.43
CA VAL A 616 24.96 5.37 -10.99
C VAL A 616 24.23 6.68 -11.30
N ALA A 617 23.66 6.81 -12.50
CA ALA A 617 22.85 7.97 -12.89
C ALA A 617 21.59 8.17 -12.01
N SER A 618 21.07 7.09 -11.41
CA SER A 618 19.93 7.12 -10.49
C SER A 618 20.34 7.25 -9.01
N GLY A 619 21.64 7.45 -8.73
CA GLY A 619 22.17 7.60 -7.37
C GLY A 619 22.34 6.29 -6.59
N TYR A 620 22.32 5.13 -7.27
CA TYR A 620 22.55 3.84 -6.62
C TYR A 620 24.00 3.37 -6.83
N PRO A 621 24.71 2.94 -5.76
CA PRO A 621 26.06 2.42 -5.90
C PRO A 621 26.04 1.04 -6.57
N ILE A 622 27.10 0.74 -7.33
CA ILE A 622 27.29 -0.62 -7.86
C ILE A 622 27.59 -1.57 -6.69
N PRO A 623 26.88 -2.72 -6.56
CA PRO A 623 27.14 -3.67 -5.49
C PRO A 623 28.60 -4.09 -5.48
N TYR A 624 29.20 -4.11 -4.29
CA TYR A 624 30.64 -4.32 -4.11
C TYR A 624 31.19 -5.53 -4.88
N GLY A 625 30.45 -6.65 -4.85
CA GLY A 625 30.83 -7.88 -5.52
C GLY A 625 30.80 -7.81 -7.05
N LEU A 626 30.30 -6.74 -7.66
CA LEU A 626 30.27 -6.54 -9.10
C LEU A 626 31.23 -5.45 -9.58
N ARG A 627 31.80 -4.64 -8.68
CA ARG A 627 32.67 -3.50 -9.04
C ARG A 627 33.85 -3.91 -9.94
N TYR A 628 34.41 -5.08 -9.70
CA TYR A 628 35.56 -5.59 -10.48
C TYR A 628 35.23 -5.80 -11.97
N LEU A 629 33.95 -6.01 -12.31
CA LEU A 629 33.51 -6.17 -13.71
C LEU A 629 33.47 -4.84 -14.49
N PHE A 630 33.56 -3.71 -13.80
CA PHE A 630 33.41 -2.38 -14.40
C PHE A 630 34.71 -1.56 -14.38
N VAL A 631 35.80 -2.13 -13.85
CA VAL A 631 37.12 -1.49 -13.90
C VAL A 631 37.53 -1.31 -15.36
N GLY A 632 37.76 -0.05 -15.76
CA GLY A 632 38.08 0.33 -17.13
C GLY A 632 36.88 0.44 -18.08
N HIS A 633 35.66 0.17 -17.60
CA HIS A 633 34.43 0.33 -18.38
C HIS A 633 33.54 1.47 -17.89
N LEU A 634 33.68 1.89 -16.64
CA LEU A 634 32.88 2.96 -16.04
C LEU A 634 33.77 3.95 -15.31
N GLU A 635 33.73 5.22 -15.71
CA GLU A 635 34.57 6.29 -15.16
C GLU A 635 34.28 6.55 -13.67
N ASN A 636 33.01 6.52 -13.29
CA ASN A 636 32.55 6.79 -11.93
C ASN A 636 31.80 5.58 -11.37
N MET A 637 32.46 4.76 -10.54
CA MET A 637 31.79 3.65 -9.84
C MET A 637 30.91 4.11 -8.65
N GLY A 638 30.94 5.40 -8.33
CA GLY A 638 30.11 6.05 -7.34
C GLY A 638 30.32 5.52 -5.93
N ASP A 639 31.02 6.26 -5.08
CA ASP A 639 30.95 6.10 -3.62
C ASP A 639 29.68 6.78 -3.09
N ALA A 640 28.54 6.43 -3.71
CA ALA A 640 27.25 6.98 -3.32
C ALA A 640 27.00 6.66 -1.84
N ALA A 641 26.50 7.67 -1.11
CA ALA A 641 26.10 7.55 0.27
C ALA A 641 25.23 6.30 0.47
N PRO A 642 25.38 5.58 1.59
CA PRO A 642 24.60 4.38 1.86
C PRO A 642 23.12 4.70 1.68
N VAL A 643 22.47 4.00 0.74
CA VAL A 643 21.04 4.16 0.42
C VAL A 643 20.24 4.16 1.73
N ASP A 644 19.46 5.23 1.90
CA ASP A 644 18.62 5.53 3.06
C ASP A 644 17.92 4.26 3.58
N ARG A 645 18.38 3.77 4.74
CA ARG A 645 17.96 2.49 5.32
C ARG A 645 16.74 2.70 6.18
N ARG A 646 15.62 3.13 5.60
CA ARG A 646 14.38 3.30 6.36
C ARG A 646 13.99 1.97 7.02
N PRO A 647 13.98 1.85 8.35
CA PRO A 647 13.35 0.72 8.99
C PRO A 647 11.86 0.83 8.68
N GLY A 648 11.35 -0.02 7.78
CA GLY A 648 9.90 -0.06 7.56
C GLY A 648 9.20 -0.27 8.91
N VAL A 649 8.00 0.28 9.07
CA VAL A 649 7.16 0.18 10.29
C VAL A 649 7.05 -1.27 10.83
N PHE A 650 7.28 -2.27 9.97
CA PHE A 650 7.23 -3.71 10.30
C PHE A 650 8.61 -4.42 10.22
N ALA A 651 9.73 -3.68 10.30
CA ALA A 651 11.08 -4.25 10.22
C ALA A 651 11.43 -4.97 11.53
N HIS A 652 11.02 -6.23 11.66
CA HIS A 652 11.46 -7.08 12.74
C HIS A 652 12.93 -7.50 12.54
N GLY A 653 13.83 -6.85 13.27
CA GLY A 653 15.20 -7.33 13.52
C GLY A 653 16.32 -6.54 12.84
N ARG A 654 17.48 -6.49 13.52
CA ARG A 654 18.73 -5.97 12.95
C ARG A 654 19.07 -6.75 11.68
N TYR A 655 19.16 -6.04 10.56
CA TYR A 655 19.49 -6.62 9.27
C TYR A 655 20.90 -7.20 9.29
N GLN A 656 21.04 -8.51 9.49
CA GLN A 656 22.33 -9.17 9.35
C GLN A 656 22.67 -9.32 7.86
N PRO A 657 23.84 -8.83 7.41
CA PRO A 657 24.20 -8.91 6.02
C PRO A 657 24.43 -10.35 5.57
N SER A 658 23.46 -10.95 4.89
CA SER A 658 23.64 -12.27 4.29
C SER A 658 24.69 -12.19 3.16
N GLY A 659 25.53 -13.22 2.98
CA GLY A 659 26.61 -13.20 1.97
C GLY A 659 26.18 -12.89 0.52
N ASN A 660 24.91 -13.09 0.18
CA ASN A 660 24.35 -12.73 -1.14
C ASN A 660 24.11 -11.22 -1.35
N GLN A 661 24.21 -10.40 -0.31
CA GLN A 661 24.03 -8.95 -0.42
C GLN A 661 25.17 -8.26 -1.16
N ARG A 662 26.32 -8.91 -1.35
CA ARG A 662 27.45 -8.32 -2.09
C ARG A 662 27.13 -8.01 -3.55
N PHE A 663 26.17 -8.74 -4.11
CA PHE A 663 25.77 -8.62 -5.51
C PHE A 663 24.37 -8.02 -5.67
N ARG A 664 23.84 -7.38 -4.62
CA ARG A 664 22.49 -6.82 -4.57
C ARG A 664 22.49 -5.51 -3.79
N LEU A 665 21.71 -4.56 -4.24
CA LEU A 665 21.36 -3.39 -3.45
C LEU A 665 20.56 -3.81 -2.22
N PRO A 666 20.77 -3.17 -1.06
CA PRO A 666 19.87 -3.34 0.08
C PRO A 666 18.46 -2.95 -0.35
N THR A 667 17.48 -3.77 0.01
CA THR A 667 16.07 -3.49 -0.25
C THR A 667 15.33 -3.52 1.06
N ALA A 668 14.66 -2.42 1.39
CA ALA A 668 13.71 -2.43 2.48
C ALA A 668 12.51 -3.30 2.10
N LYS A 669 12.25 -4.33 2.90
CA LYS A 669 11.06 -5.15 2.75
C LYS A 669 9.87 -4.41 3.36
N HIS A 670 9.28 -3.49 2.61
CA HIS A 670 8.11 -2.75 3.08
C HIS A 670 6.84 -3.62 3.17
N ARG A 671 6.73 -4.66 2.34
CA ARG A 671 5.57 -5.54 2.25
C ARG A 671 5.96 -6.93 1.79
N GLY A 672 5.59 -7.93 2.56
CA GLY A 672 5.72 -9.33 2.20
C GLY A 672 5.65 -10.18 3.45
N LEU A 673 4.76 -11.17 3.44
CA LEU A 673 4.84 -12.33 4.30
C LEU A 673 6.30 -12.79 4.39
N PRO A 674 6.79 -13.23 5.55
CA PRO A 674 7.85 -14.23 5.56
C PRO A 674 7.31 -15.45 4.81
N LEU A 675 7.41 -15.43 3.48
CA LEU A 675 7.28 -16.62 2.67
C LEU A 675 8.39 -17.51 3.20
N ALA A 676 7.98 -18.64 3.78
CA ALA A 676 8.93 -19.68 4.15
C ALA A 676 9.83 -19.84 2.93
N LYS A 677 11.14 -19.60 3.11
CA LYS A 677 12.13 -19.82 2.04
C LYS A 677 11.74 -21.16 1.46
N ARG A 678 11.54 -21.24 0.13
CA ARG A 678 11.29 -22.52 -0.55
C ARG A 678 12.32 -23.48 0.03
N TYR A 679 11.91 -24.36 0.95
CA TYR A 679 12.66 -25.56 1.23
C TYR A 679 12.62 -26.21 -0.14
N ARG A 680 13.73 -26.06 -0.87
CA ARG A 680 14.00 -26.99 -1.95
C ARG A 680 13.97 -28.29 -1.19
N ALA A 681 12.84 -29.00 -1.27
CA ALA A 681 12.77 -30.40 -0.93
C ALA A 681 14.00 -30.95 -1.64
N SER A 682 15.03 -31.19 -0.83
CA SER A 682 16.29 -31.68 -1.34
C SER A 682 15.87 -32.89 -2.14
N ARG A 683 16.14 -32.88 -3.45
CA ARG A 683 16.12 -34.09 -4.27
C ARG A 683 17.22 -35.00 -3.71
N ARG A 684 17.00 -35.53 -2.50
CA ARG A 684 17.59 -36.73 -1.92
C ARG A 684 16.47 -37.74 -2.09
N ASN A 685 16.40 -38.28 -3.30
CA ASN A 685 15.76 -39.53 -3.70
C ASN A 685 15.97 -39.62 -5.20
N ARG A 686 17.23 -39.84 -5.56
CA ARG A 686 17.70 -40.64 -6.69
C ARG A 686 19.08 -41.13 -6.32
#